data_AF-A0A653D0E1-F1
#
_entry.id   AF-A0A653D0E1-F1
#
_cell.length_a   1.000
_cell.length_b   1.000
_cell.length_c   1.000
_cell.angle_alpha   90.00
_cell.angle_beta   90.00
_cell.angle_gamma   90.00
#
_symmetry.space_group_name_H-M   'P 1'
#
loop_
_entity.id
_entity.type
_entity.pdbx_description
1 polymer ?
#
loop_
_entity_poly.entity_id
_entity_poly.type
_entity_poly.pdbx_seq_one_letter_code
_entity_poly.pdbx_strand_id
1 'polypeptide(L)'
;MRDFGHHVGEDTEIYFSLYDSGKQKYLTERFLVKISKEGFSNYIEKLHSNCTVFTDLGNSDLNKDVYLVAHIMRIGKMLYSDSSKKTDKAVNQTQVFKRPHGVAVQNLGDYLASKESDNEEKEFSMKVYQVEEKDFHQLHEFIIRQSGKFSALSTHINYGVIFSVKMLHGELRTIREENPLLFKNVSLTSKLGFPDVIMPGDVRNDLYLFLDKGEFERGGKSTGKNIEVTVVVLDSEKNVIKNCLWGASGMEGVSEYNSMIIYHHNSPAWAENVRLTLPIDKFAGAHVRLEYRHCSTREKSDKKLFGFSFLRLMDKDGAAVQDGQHELYIYKCEDTQKLENCGYLSLPAFAKDYEGNHEASGQFSRSHKEMISVKTLLCSTKLTQNVDLLALLRWKSHPERIQESLQRVLRLGDEELIKFLQDVLDALFALFSTEDGNSTAHSGLVFHVLVSIFNLLDGSKYQHFKPVMDAYIKNHFAAALVYKGLLTSVQHCADWVVSFEKQEPIQKCFKSLEYIFKLIIQSRLLFSRATGGTFEDSFRRDLFNVFTSLNKMLTINDNHIINTQVALLLAVSSVYEQLTEVIPTIEVTKLAGSMVDALPSQLPSILVQAKLSCIKNLVTSKLFQDDESRNILLVTACKHLKFHLTRREELKLCTDILGEILGFLYKQRKYHDEQGKINNCIHHDVDTLCTAVLEVLIQTILTIIDKDVKVFGCLVACLIGTLQLLDEFHYKRLWEVLMGPHQDRKPLKDFLLRAFLVFRNLVRMEVFPPDWLVIKMLTNNVILKALQEFAQPLAFKFLDCRAGYFDKE
;
A
#
# COMPACT_ATOMS: atom_id res chain seq x y z
N MET A 1 28.52 7.34 12.67
CA MET A 1 29.84 6.84 13.13
C MET A 1 30.39 7.80 14.17
N ARG A 2 30.91 7.27 15.28
CA ARG A 2 31.45 8.03 16.41
C ARG A 2 32.98 8.08 16.40
N ASP A 3 33.64 6.94 16.14
CA ASP A 3 35.11 6.86 16.13
C ASP A 3 35.62 5.69 15.26
N PHE A 4 36.89 5.76 14.85
CA PHE A 4 37.66 4.67 14.24
C PHE A 4 39.02 4.55 14.94
N GLY A 5 39.14 3.56 15.80
CA GLY A 5 40.32 3.38 16.65
C GLY A 5 41.56 2.79 15.96
N HIS A 6 41.60 2.78 14.63
CA HIS A 6 42.73 2.23 13.86
C HIS A 6 43.32 3.27 12.90
N HIS A 7 44.65 3.43 12.95
CA HIS A 7 45.39 4.33 12.07
C HIS A 7 45.98 3.56 10.89
N VAL A 8 45.46 3.83 9.68
CA VAL A 8 45.84 3.12 8.44
C VAL A 8 47.14 3.68 7.83
N GLY A 9 47.53 4.92 8.15
CA GLY A 9 48.69 5.60 7.57
C GLY A 9 48.47 6.19 6.17
N GLU A 10 47.28 6.00 5.59
CA GLU A 10 46.81 6.58 4.33
C GLU A 10 45.41 7.20 4.52
N ASP A 11 44.96 8.02 3.57
CA ASP A 11 43.57 8.46 3.54
C ASP A 11 42.65 7.23 3.42
N THR A 12 41.56 7.22 4.17
CA THR A 12 40.70 6.05 4.35
C THR A 12 39.26 6.40 4.05
N GLU A 13 38.58 5.51 3.32
CA GLU A 13 37.15 5.59 3.04
C GLU A 13 36.43 4.42 3.71
N ILE A 14 35.43 4.71 4.54
CA ILE A 14 34.60 3.69 5.20
C ILE A 14 33.18 3.76 4.65
N TYR A 15 32.73 2.66 4.05
CA TYR A 15 31.42 2.54 3.43
C TYR A 15 30.48 1.69 4.29
N PHE A 16 29.39 2.28 4.75
CA PHE A 16 28.38 1.63 5.59
C PHE A 16 27.15 1.24 4.77
N SER A 17 26.63 0.03 4.96
CA SER A 17 25.37 -0.42 4.35
C SER A 17 24.64 -1.43 5.24
N LEU A 18 23.32 -1.53 5.08
CA LEU A 18 22.52 -2.58 5.71
C LEU A 18 22.49 -3.82 4.83
N TYR A 19 22.67 -4.99 5.44
CA TYR A 19 22.72 -6.30 4.80
C TYR A 19 21.73 -7.27 5.44
N ASP A 20 20.92 -7.95 4.63
CA ASP A 20 20.03 -9.02 5.06
C ASP A 20 20.71 -10.36 4.78
N SER A 21 21.13 -11.05 5.85
CA SER A 21 21.84 -12.33 5.73
C SER A 21 20.95 -13.50 5.32
N GLY A 22 19.64 -13.41 5.59
CA GLY A 22 18.66 -14.41 5.19
C GLY A 22 18.41 -14.39 3.68
N LYS A 23 18.37 -13.18 3.10
CA LYS A 23 18.21 -12.96 1.64
C LYS A 23 19.54 -12.87 0.88
N GLN A 24 20.68 -12.88 1.59
CA GLN A 24 22.03 -12.67 1.06
C GLN A 24 22.14 -11.44 0.14
N LYS A 25 21.61 -10.29 0.59
CA LYS A 25 21.63 -9.06 -0.21
C LYS A 25 21.71 -7.81 0.64
N TYR A 26 22.31 -6.77 0.06
CA TYR A 26 22.25 -5.43 0.63
C TYR A 26 20.83 -4.86 0.53
N LEU A 27 20.36 -4.25 1.62
CA LEU A 27 19.08 -3.56 1.70
C LEU A 27 19.19 -2.10 1.26
N THR A 28 20.36 -1.47 1.42
CA THR A 28 20.56 -0.03 1.19
C THR A 28 21.75 0.25 0.29
N GLU A 29 21.80 1.46 -0.24
CA GLU A 29 23.02 2.04 -0.79
C GLU A 29 24.15 2.09 0.27
N ARG A 30 25.36 2.42 -0.20
CA ARG A 30 26.51 2.67 0.67
C ARG A 30 26.48 4.11 1.17
N PHE A 31 26.85 4.34 2.41
CA PHE A 31 27.14 5.66 2.99
C PHE A 31 28.63 5.83 3.25
N LEU A 32 29.22 6.92 2.77
CA LEU A 32 30.66 7.15 2.91
C LEU A 32 31.01 8.04 4.10
N VAL A 33 31.99 7.59 4.88
CA VAL A 33 32.75 8.43 5.82
C VAL A 33 34.21 8.46 5.39
N LYS A 34 34.79 9.66 5.27
CA LYS A 34 36.20 9.87 4.91
C LYS A 34 37.04 10.17 6.16
N ILE A 35 38.22 9.58 6.23
CA ILE A 35 39.19 9.78 7.32
C ILE A 35 40.52 10.15 6.69
N SER A 36 41.11 11.25 7.16
CA SER A 36 42.43 11.70 6.70
C SER A 36 43.54 10.77 7.22
N LYS A 37 44.64 10.70 6.47
CA LYS A 37 45.92 10.11 6.91
C LYS A 37 46.40 10.63 8.27
N GLU A 38 46.01 11.83 8.69
CA GLU A 38 46.43 12.44 9.97
C GLU A 38 45.47 12.10 11.13
N GLY A 39 44.44 11.29 10.86
CA GLY A 39 43.37 10.97 11.80
C GLY A 39 42.23 12.00 11.77
N PHE A 40 41.38 11.95 12.80
CA PHE A 40 40.15 12.76 12.88
C PHE A 40 40.39 14.28 13.03
N SER A 41 41.60 14.73 13.38
CA SER A 41 41.85 16.11 13.81
C SER A 41 41.74 17.18 12.73
N ASN A 42 41.78 16.83 11.44
CA ASN A 42 41.81 17.80 10.33
C ASN A 42 40.59 17.78 9.37
N TYR A 43 39.58 16.92 9.60
CA TYR A 43 38.36 16.88 8.77
C TYR A 43 37.20 17.65 9.44
N ILE A 44 37.50 18.87 9.91
CA ILE A 44 36.57 19.76 10.64
C ILE A 44 35.57 20.48 9.71
N GLU A 45 35.68 20.37 8.38
CA GLU A 45 34.82 21.14 7.49
C GLU A 45 33.34 20.69 7.49
N LYS A 46 33.00 19.49 7.98
CA LYS A 46 31.59 19.07 8.17
C LYS A 46 31.44 18.12 9.36
N LEU A 47 31.25 18.64 10.58
CA LEU A 47 30.89 17.87 11.80
C LEU A 47 29.70 16.90 11.62
N HIS A 48 28.93 17.04 10.53
CA HIS A 48 27.76 16.22 10.19
C HIS A 48 28.00 15.21 9.05
N SER A 49 29.20 15.10 8.48
CA SER A 49 29.52 14.15 7.38
C SER A 49 29.60 12.69 7.80
N ASN A 50 29.46 12.40 9.10
CA ASN A 50 29.68 11.04 9.66
C ASN A 50 28.36 10.37 10.08
N CYS A 51 27.23 10.95 9.68
CA CYS A 51 25.88 10.51 10.01
C CYS A 51 25.03 10.37 8.74
N THR A 52 24.19 9.35 8.71
CA THR A 52 23.18 9.13 7.68
C THR A 52 21.88 8.66 8.31
N VAL A 53 20.75 8.93 7.65
CA VAL A 53 19.49 8.22 7.89
C VAL A 53 19.29 7.19 6.78
N PHE A 54 19.11 5.93 7.13
CA PHE A 54 18.66 4.91 6.19
C PHE A 54 17.14 5.04 6.03
N THR A 55 16.65 5.25 4.80
CA THR A 55 15.23 5.54 4.52
C THR A 55 14.55 4.41 3.77
N ASP A 56 13.21 4.45 3.73
CA ASP A 56 12.36 3.58 2.91
C ASP A 56 12.35 2.10 3.31
N LEU A 57 12.78 1.79 4.54
CA LEU A 57 12.79 0.45 5.10
C LEU A 57 11.41 0.08 5.66
N GLY A 58 10.87 -1.05 5.20
CA GLY A 58 9.58 -1.57 5.66
C GLY A 58 9.71 -2.61 6.78
N ASN A 59 8.59 -3.02 7.36
CA ASN A 59 8.57 -4.05 8.40
C ASN A 59 9.11 -5.41 7.90
N SER A 60 8.99 -5.67 6.59
CA SER A 60 9.54 -6.87 5.95
C SER A 60 11.07 -6.86 5.81
N ASP A 61 11.67 -5.68 5.93
CA ASP A 61 13.13 -5.48 5.89
C ASP A 61 13.73 -5.51 7.30
N LEU A 62 13.00 -5.02 8.31
CA LEU A 62 13.47 -4.92 9.70
C LEU A 62 13.29 -6.25 10.47
N ASN A 63 14.14 -7.23 10.18
CA ASN A 63 14.11 -8.55 10.80
C ASN A 63 15.39 -8.85 11.61
N LYS A 64 15.49 -10.06 12.20
CA LYS A 64 16.63 -10.48 13.04
C LYS A 64 17.93 -10.70 12.26
N ASP A 65 17.84 -10.82 10.94
CA ASP A 65 18.94 -11.14 10.04
C ASP A 65 19.57 -9.89 9.42
N VAL A 66 19.26 -8.70 9.94
CA VAL A 66 19.82 -7.43 9.51
C VAL A 66 21.15 -7.14 10.20
N TYR A 67 22.16 -6.83 9.39
CA TYR A 67 23.50 -6.47 9.82
C TYR A 67 23.89 -5.10 9.27
N LEU A 68 24.62 -4.32 10.06
CA LEU A 68 25.39 -3.19 9.54
C LEU A 68 26.76 -3.69 9.10
N VAL A 69 27.13 -3.40 7.86
CA VAL A 69 28.43 -3.77 7.27
C VAL A 69 29.22 -2.50 6.97
N ALA A 70 30.47 -2.47 7.39
CA ALA A 70 31.41 -1.37 7.11
C ALA A 70 32.61 -1.89 6.31
N HIS A 71 32.75 -1.45 5.06
CA HIS A 71 33.90 -1.74 4.21
C HIS A 71 34.92 -0.62 4.31
N ILE A 72 36.16 -0.96 4.67
CA ILE A 72 37.25 -0.01 4.88
C ILE A 72 38.21 -0.13 3.71
N MET A 73 38.41 0.99 3.02
CA MET A 73 39.26 1.13 1.86
C MET A 73 40.39 2.13 2.15
N ARG A 74 41.61 1.80 1.74
CA ARG A 74 42.77 2.70 1.81
C ARG A 74 43.01 3.37 0.46
N ILE A 75 43.25 4.67 0.48
CA ILE A 75 43.45 5.52 -0.69
C ILE A 75 44.90 6.01 -0.70
N GLY A 76 45.69 5.50 -1.64
CA GLY A 76 47.10 5.86 -1.70
C GLY A 76 47.88 5.17 -2.81
N LYS A 77 49.19 5.03 -2.65
CA LYS A 77 50.07 4.44 -3.66
C LYS A 77 49.88 2.94 -3.74
N MET A 78 50.02 2.32 -4.91
CA MET A 78 49.82 0.86 -5.10
C MET A 78 50.59 0.01 -4.07
N LEU A 79 51.86 0.35 -3.83
CA LEU A 79 52.70 -0.24 -2.79
C LEU A 79 52.87 0.77 -1.66
N TYR A 80 52.49 0.38 -0.44
CA TYR A 80 52.65 1.20 0.74
C TYR A 80 54.12 1.21 1.22
N SER A 81 54.67 2.38 1.55
CA SER A 81 56.02 2.52 2.11
C SER A 81 56.08 3.57 3.23
N ASP A 82 56.41 3.15 4.45
CA ASP A 82 56.52 4.03 5.64
C ASP A 82 57.68 5.05 5.58
N SER A 83 58.60 4.92 4.62
CA SER A 83 59.86 5.67 4.56
C SER A 83 59.77 7.11 4.03
N SER A 84 58.58 7.64 3.78
CA SER A 84 58.36 8.90 3.04
C SER A 84 58.04 10.14 3.90
N LYS A 85 58.47 10.20 5.17
CA LYS A 85 58.30 11.38 6.06
C LYS A 85 59.13 12.62 5.69
N LYS A 86 59.79 12.67 4.53
CA LYS A 86 60.62 13.81 4.10
C LYS A 86 60.49 14.07 2.61
N THR A 87 59.40 14.71 2.14
CA THR A 87 59.37 15.56 0.92
C THR A 87 57.96 16.12 0.61
N ASP A 88 57.37 16.90 1.52
CA ASP A 88 56.06 17.56 1.30
C ASP A 88 56.16 18.89 0.49
N LYS A 89 56.83 18.91 -0.67
CA LYS A 89 56.91 20.13 -1.52
C LYS A 89 56.65 19.94 -3.02
N ALA A 90 55.95 18.88 -3.44
CA ALA A 90 55.50 18.77 -4.84
C ALA A 90 54.03 18.33 -4.91
N VAL A 91 53.13 19.29 -5.10
CA VAL A 91 51.65 19.13 -5.18
C VAL A 91 51.19 18.73 -6.59
N ASN A 92 52.06 18.20 -7.45
CA ASN A 92 51.67 17.81 -8.81
C ASN A 92 51.45 16.29 -8.93
N GLN A 93 50.15 15.92 -8.98
CA GLN A 93 49.58 14.69 -9.55
C GLN A 93 50.29 13.38 -9.19
N THR A 94 50.25 12.98 -7.91
CA THR A 94 50.52 11.58 -7.56
C THR A 94 49.25 10.77 -7.77
N GLN A 95 49.28 9.74 -8.63
CA GLN A 95 48.13 8.84 -8.81
C GLN A 95 47.85 8.09 -7.52
N VAL A 96 46.62 8.20 -7.02
CA VAL A 96 46.11 7.45 -5.87
C VAL A 96 45.16 6.35 -6.33
N PHE A 97 45.18 5.23 -5.61
CA PHE A 97 44.39 4.04 -5.89
C PHE A 97 43.59 3.62 -4.67
N LYS A 98 42.33 3.26 -4.91
CA LYS A 98 41.43 2.68 -3.91
C LYS A 98 41.72 1.19 -3.78
N ARG A 99 42.05 0.73 -2.58
CA ARG A 99 42.41 -0.67 -2.30
C ARG A 99 41.69 -1.18 -1.05
N PRO A 100 41.35 -2.47 -0.99
CA PRO A 100 40.75 -3.07 0.19
C PRO A 100 41.68 -2.98 1.41
N HIS A 101 41.11 -2.72 2.59
CA HIS A 101 41.83 -2.76 3.87
C HIS A 101 41.19 -3.71 4.88
N GLY A 102 39.87 -3.67 5.06
CA GLY A 102 39.19 -4.57 6.00
C GLY A 102 37.67 -4.40 6.00
N VAL A 103 36.98 -5.28 6.73
CA VAL A 103 35.52 -5.24 6.89
C VAL A 103 35.15 -5.42 8.37
N ALA A 104 34.15 -4.69 8.82
CA ALA A 104 33.53 -4.85 10.13
C ALA A 104 32.02 -5.10 9.96
N VAL A 105 31.46 -5.93 10.85
CA VAL A 105 30.04 -6.32 10.79
C VAL A 105 29.44 -6.31 12.19
N GLN A 106 28.21 -5.81 12.32
CA GLN A 106 27.43 -5.83 13.56
C GLN A 106 25.99 -6.30 13.30
N ASN A 107 25.52 -7.31 14.04
CA ASN A 107 24.11 -7.71 14.02
C ASN A 107 23.25 -6.63 14.69
N LEU A 108 22.17 -6.21 14.03
CA LEU A 108 21.20 -5.24 14.55
C LEU A 108 19.85 -5.89 14.92
N GLY A 109 19.68 -7.18 14.68
CA GLY A 109 18.41 -7.90 14.81
C GLY A 109 17.77 -7.79 16.20
N ASP A 110 18.55 -7.96 17.27
CA ASP A 110 18.04 -7.84 18.64
C ASP A 110 17.61 -6.40 18.98
N TYR A 111 18.30 -5.40 18.42
CA TYR A 111 17.95 -3.99 18.59
C TYR A 111 16.67 -3.64 17.82
N LEU A 112 16.50 -4.17 16.60
CA LEU A 112 15.30 -3.95 15.78
C LEU A 112 14.07 -4.69 16.32
N ALA A 113 14.26 -5.81 17.04
CA ALA A 113 13.16 -6.59 17.62
C ALA A 113 12.67 -6.06 18.98
N SER A 114 13.45 -5.20 19.66
CA SER A 114 13.13 -4.65 20.97
C SER A 114 12.10 -3.51 20.88
N LYS A 115 10.93 -3.70 21.51
CA LYS A 115 9.88 -2.67 21.63
C LYS A 115 10.18 -1.60 22.70
N GLU A 116 11.19 -1.80 23.54
CA GLU A 116 11.49 -0.91 24.68
C GLU A 116 12.50 0.20 24.33
N SER A 117 13.07 0.20 23.11
CA SER A 117 14.18 1.07 22.70
C SER A 117 13.81 2.10 21.62
N ASP A 118 12.54 2.51 21.54
CA ASP A 118 12.04 3.32 20.42
C ASP A 118 12.53 4.78 20.38
N ASN A 119 13.28 5.26 21.39
CA ASN A 119 13.75 6.66 21.42
C ASN A 119 15.21 6.89 21.86
N GLU A 120 15.89 5.91 22.43
CA GLU A 120 17.26 6.09 22.91
C GLU A 120 18.30 5.70 21.85
N GLU A 121 19.29 6.56 21.67
CA GLU A 121 20.44 6.29 20.81
C GLU A 121 21.35 5.26 21.49
N LYS A 122 21.62 4.14 20.81
CA LYS A 122 22.46 3.04 21.34
C LYS A 122 23.79 2.99 20.62
N GLU A 123 24.88 2.90 21.40
CA GLU A 123 26.24 2.76 20.89
C GLU A 123 26.65 1.28 20.73
N PHE A 124 27.38 1.00 19.65
CA PHE A 124 27.93 -0.31 19.29
C PHE A 124 29.40 -0.16 18.88
N SER A 125 30.18 -1.21 19.11
CA SER A 125 31.58 -1.32 18.67
C SER A 125 31.76 -2.59 17.84
N MET A 126 32.25 -2.43 16.62
CA MET A 126 32.53 -3.54 15.70
C MET A 126 34.03 -3.69 15.43
N LYS A 127 34.51 -4.93 15.53
CA LYS A 127 35.90 -5.30 15.23
C LYS A 127 36.12 -5.35 13.72
N VAL A 128 37.31 -4.94 13.29
CA VAL A 128 37.71 -5.00 11.88
C VAL A 128 38.49 -6.28 11.60
N TYR A 129 38.14 -6.94 10.51
CA TYR A 129 38.79 -8.15 10.03
C TYR A 129 39.39 -7.94 8.63
N GLN A 130 40.39 -8.76 8.30
CA GLN A 130 41.08 -8.77 7.01
C GLN A 130 41.12 -10.19 6.43
N VAL A 131 41.27 -10.26 5.11
CA VAL A 131 41.45 -11.49 4.33
C VAL A 131 42.40 -11.21 3.18
N GLU A 132 42.83 -12.25 2.45
CA GLU A 132 43.49 -12.07 1.15
C GLU A 132 42.61 -11.20 0.24
N GLU A 133 43.20 -10.20 -0.44
CA GLU A 133 42.44 -9.18 -1.19
C GLU A 133 41.46 -9.77 -2.22
N LYS A 134 41.76 -10.95 -2.77
CA LYS A 134 40.89 -11.65 -3.74
C LYS A 134 39.53 -12.07 -3.15
N ASP A 135 39.47 -12.35 -1.85
CA ASP A 135 38.26 -12.82 -1.16
C ASP A 135 37.55 -11.67 -0.41
N PHE A 136 38.05 -10.43 -0.54
CA PHE A 136 37.52 -9.26 0.18
C PHE A 136 36.02 -9.04 -0.03
N HIS A 137 35.53 -9.30 -1.26
CA HIS A 137 34.14 -9.12 -1.63
C HIS A 137 33.15 -9.98 -0.81
N GLN A 138 33.59 -11.12 -0.25
CA GLN A 138 32.77 -12.02 0.57
C GLN A 138 33.08 -11.94 2.07
N LEU A 139 34.02 -11.07 2.49
CA LEU A 139 34.50 -11.04 3.87
C LEU A 139 33.37 -10.79 4.89
N HIS A 140 32.38 -9.96 4.55
CA HIS A 140 31.22 -9.73 5.41
C HIS A 140 30.43 -11.03 5.66
N GLU A 141 30.23 -11.87 4.64
CA GLU A 141 29.55 -13.16 4.80
C GLU A 141 30.36 -14.15 5.64
N PHE A 142 31.68 -14.18 5.45
CA PHE A 142 32.59 -15.01 6.25
C PHE A 142 32.52 -14.64 7.74
N ILE A 143 32.47 -13.35 8.07
CA ILE A 143 32.31 -12.87 9.44
C ILE A 143 30.95 -13.28 10.01
N ILE A 144 29.86 -13.06 9.25
CA ILE A 144 28.48 -13.37 9.70
C ILE A 144 28.30 -14.87 9.95
N ARG A 145 28.78 -15.71 9.02
CA ARG A 145 28.61 -17.17 9.07
C ARG A 145 29.68 -17.87 9.89
N GLN A 146 30.69 -17.13 10.37
CA GLN A 146 31.88 -17.67 11.02
C GLN A 146 32.54 -18.77 10.18
N SER A 147 32.63 -18.53 8.87
CA SER A 147 33.17 -19.47 7.89
C SER A 147 34.30 -18.82 7.09
N GLY A 148 35.28 -19.60 6.62
CA GLY A 148 36.44 -19.09 5.89
C GLY A 148 37.64 -18.69 6.76
N LYS A 149 38.72 -18.23 6.11
CA LYS A 149 39.97 -17.83 6.77
C LYS A 149 40.08 -16.31 6.76
N PHE A 150 39.93 -15.67 7.91
CA PHE A 150 40.11 -14.23 8.10
C PHE A 150 40.77 -13.96 9.45
N SER A 151 41.45 -12.82 9.58
CA SER A 151 42.15 -12.41 10.80
C SER A 151 41.62 -11.07 11.32
N ALA A 152 41.58 -10.90 12.63
CA ALA A 152 41.29 -9.59 13.23
C ALA A 152 42.51 -8.67 13.06
N LEU A 153 42.27 -7.41 12.72
CA LEU A 153 43.31 -6.39 12.54
C LEU A 153 44.04 -6.08 13.86
N SER A 154 43.33 -6.21 14.99
CA SER A 154 43.85 -6.11 16.35
C SER A 154 42.97 -6.91 17.31
N THR A 155 43.55 -7.42 18.39
CA THR A 155 42.85 -8.12 19.47
C THR A 155 42.24 -7.17 20.51
N HIS A 156 42.61 -5.90 20.51
CA HIS A 156 42.08 -4.90 21.45
C HIS A 156 40.71 -4.36 21.00
N ILE A 157 39.74 -4.30 21.92
CA ILE A 157 38.36 -3.84 21.66
C ILE A 157 38.28 -2.38 21.19
N ASN A 158 39.24 -1.55 21.56
CA ASN A 158 39.27 -0.12 21.18
C ASN A 158 39.76 0.10 19.74
N TYR A 159 40.18 -0.94 19.02
CA TYR A 159 40.69 -0.85 17.64
C TYR A 159 39.62 -1.24 16.60
N GLY A 160 38.39 -0.75 16.81
CA GLY A 160 37.22 -1.03 15.99
C GLY A 160 36.60 0.23 15.39
N VAL A 161 35.46 0.05 14.72
CA VAL A 161 34.57 1.16 14.34
C VAL A 161 33.50 1.30 15.42
N ILE A 162 33.42 2.49 16.03
CA ILE A 162 32.39 2.82 17.01
C ILE A 162 31.29 3.59 16.30
N PHE A 163 30.04 3.19 16.48
CA PHE A 163 28.90 3.85 15.89
C PHE A 163 27.70 3.82 16.82
N SER A 164 26.76 4.72 16.56
CA SER A 164 25.50 4.79 17.29
C SER A 164 24.34 4.71 16.32
N VAL A 165 23.24 4.09 16.77
CA VAL A 165 22.02 3.89 15.99
C VAL A 165 20.83 4.40 16.79
N LYS A 166 19.91 5.07 16.09
CA LYS A 166 18.60 5.46 16.60
C LYS A 166 17.54 5.05 15.57
N MET A 167 16.44 4.49 16.03
CA MET A 167 15.29 4.13 15.20
C MET A 167 14.30 5.32 15.16
N LEU A 168 13.75 5.62 13.98
CA LEU A 168 12.78 6.69 13.77
C LEU A 168 11.58 6.08 13.04
N HIS A 169 10.38 6.25 13.60
CA HIS A 169 9.14 5.68 13.07
C HIS A 169 8.28 6.75 12.41
N GLY A 170 7.75 6.46 11.23
CA GLY A 170 6.86 7.36 10.49
C GLY A 170 7.40 7.79 9.13
N GLU A 171 6.66 8.67 8.46
CA GLU A 171 7.06 9.22 7.17
C GLU A 171 8.21 10.22 7.31
N LEU A 172 9.14 10.20 6.34
CA LEU A 172 10.33 11.06 6.36
C LEU A 172 9.98 12.56 6.48
N ARG A 173 8.86 13.00 5.87
CA ARG A 173 8.40 14.39 5.92
C ARG A 173 8.06 14.79 7.36
N THR A 174 7.21 14.00 8.03
CA THR A 174 6.81 14.21 9.43
C THR A 174 8.00 14.14 10.37
N ILE A 175 8.86 13.12 10.24
CA ILE A 175 10.05 12.95 11.09
C ILE A 175 10.99 14.15 10.96
N ARG A 176 11.14 14.69 9.74
CA ARG A 176 11.99 15.86 9.48
C ARG A 176 11.41 17.12 10.12
N GLU A 177 10.09 17.28 10.12
CA GLU A 177 9.40 18.38 10.78
C GLU A 177 9.49 18.30 12.31
N GLU A 178 9.40 17.09 12.86
CA GLU A 178 9.53 16.84 14.31
C GLU A 178 10.98 16.94 14.81
N ASN A 179 11.98 16.66 13.95
CA ASN A 179 13.39 16.61 14.32
C ASN A 179 14.29 17.53 13.45
N PRO A 180 14.00 18.83 13.28
CA PRO A 180 14.65 19.69 12.30
C PRO A 180 16.17 19.83 12.51
N LEU A 181 16.63 19.76 13.77
CA LEU A 181 18.05 19.82 14.12
C LEU A 181 18.82 18.57 13.67
N LEU A 182 18.19 17.39 13.71
CA LEU A 182 18.80 16.14 13.27
C LEU A 182 19.01 16.15 11.75
N PHE A 183 18.08 16.73 10.99
CA PHE A 183 18.09 16.68 9.52
C PHE A 183 18.78 17.88 8.85
N LYS A 184 19.36 18.82 9.61
CA LYS A 184 19.94 20.06 9.04
C LYS A 184 21.11 19.81 8.07
N ASN A 185 21.88 18.73 8.26
CA ASN A 185 23.07 18.39 7.45
C ASN A 185 23.33 16.88 7.35
N VAL A 186 22.30 16.05 7.44
CA VAL A 186 22.44 14.58 7.41
C VAL A 186 22.18 14.05 6.01
N SER A 187 23.01 13.10 5.57
CA SER A 187 22.81 12.40 4.30
C SER A 187 21.67 11.39 4.42
N LEU A 188 20.89 11.23 3.36
CA LEU A 188 19.89 10.18 3.25
C LEU A 188 20.48 9.03 2.44
N THR A 189 20.36 7.81 2.96
CA THR A 189 20.80 6.58 2.28
C THR A 189 19.57 5.74 1.98
N SER A 190 19.20 5.70 0.71
CA SER A 190 17.98 5.04 0.28
C SER A 190 18.10 3.50 0.26
N LYS A 191 16.97 2.84 0.42
CA LYS A 191 16.79 1.41 0.16
C LYS A 191 17.10 1.08 -1.30
N LEU A 192 17.73 -0.07 -1.56
CA LEU A 192 17.91 -0.66 -2.90
C LEU A 192 16.61 -1.34 -3.32
N GLY A 193 15.64 -0.52 -3.72
CA GLY A 193 14.27 -0.91 -4.01
C GLY A 193 13.29 0.15 -3.53
N PHE A 194 12.00 -0.11 -3.70
CA PHE A 194 10.96 0.81 -3.27
C PHE A 194 10.58 0.63 -1.79
N PRO A 195 10.07 1.68 -1.14
CA PRO A 195 9.28 1.52 0.08
C PRO A 195 8.09 0.59 -0.17
N ASP A 196 7.51 0.04 0.90
CA ASP A 196 6.35 -0.86 0.81
C ASP A 196 5.13 -0.18 0.16
N VAL A 197 5.03 1.14 0.29
CA VAL A 197 3.97 1.97 -0.30
C VAL A 197 4.60 3.15 -1.03
N ILE A 198 4.18 3.38 -2.28
CA ILE A 198 4.59 4.52 -3.11
C ILE A 198 3.40 5.48 -3.19
N MET A 199 3.53 6.69 -2.65
CA MET A 199 2.45 7.68 -2.68
C MET A 199 2.37 8.35 -4.06
N PRO A 200 1.17 8.73 -4.54
CA PRO A 200 1.03 9.41 -5.81
C PRO A 200 1.79 10.75 -5.78
N GLY A 201 2.54 11.03 -6.85
CA GLY A 201 3.41 12.20 -6.96
C GLY A 201 4.84 12.02 -6.45
N ASP A 202 5.16 10.93 -5.74
CA ASP A 202 6.56 10.65 -5.37
C ASP A 202 7.35 10.20 -6.60
N VAL A 203 8.40 10.95 -6.93
CA VAL A 203 9.24 10.68 -8.10
C VAL A 203 10.59 10.12 -7.66
N ARG A 204 10.87 8.90 -8.11
CA ARG A 204 12.19 8.27 -8.03
C ARG A 204 12.63 7.78 -9.40
N ASN A 205 13.90 7.99 -9.74
CA ASN A 205 14.49 7.57 -11.01
C ASN A 205 15.98 7.20 -10.84
N ASP A 206 16.24 6.19 -10.01
CA ASP A 206 17.59 5.71 -9.76
C ASP A 206 17.86 4.43 -10.54
N LEU A 207 19.00 4.36 -11.22
CA LEU A 207 19.53 3.11 -11.78
C LEU A 207 20.79 2.71 -11.02
N TYR A 208 20.82 1.53 -10.44
CA TYR A 208 22.02 1.01 -9.79
C TYR A 208 22.77 0.10 -10.74
N LEU A 209 24.07 0.34 -10.88
CA LEU A 209 25.03 -0.51 -11.56
C LEU A 209 25.95 -1.15 -10.51
N PHE A 210 25.96 -2.47 -10.46
CA PHE A 210 26.85 -3.25 -9.62
C PHE A 210 27.99 -3.79 -10.48
N LEU A 211 29.23 -3.38 -10.16
CA LEU A 211 30.45 -3.96 -10.70
C LEU A 211 30.74 -5.24 -9.90
N ASP A 212 30.38 -6.39 -10.46
CA ASP A 212 30.45 -7.68 -9.76
C ASP A 212 31.86 -8.26 -9.87
N LYS A 213 32.21 -8.82 -11.02
CA LYS A 213 33.53 -9.43 -11.28
C LYS A 213 33.92 -9.36 -12.75
N GLY A 214 35.21 -9.49 -13.05
CA GLY A 214 35.69 -9.59 -14.43
C GLY A 214 36.76 -10.67 -14.58
N GLU A 215 36.94 -11.15 -15.81
CA GLU A 215 37.96 -12.12 -16.19
C GLU A 215 38.82 -11.53 -17.31
N PHE A 216 40.13 -11.42 -17.05
CA PHE A 216 41.07 -10.76 -17.95
C PHE A 216 42.28 -11.64 -18.25
N GLU A 217 42.81 -11.51 -19.46
CA GLU A 217 44.03 -12.22 -19.83
C GLU A 217 45.26 -11.51 -19.25
N ARG A 218 46.22 -12.34 -18.84
CA ARG A 218 47.52 -11.89 -18.35
C ARG A 218 48.34 -11.17 -19.43
N GLY A 219 48.08 -11.43 -20.71
CA GLY A 219 48.71 -10.75 -21.84
C GLY A 219 50.24 -10.83 -21.83
N GLY A 220 50.79 -12.03 -21.60
CA GLY A 220 52.24 -12.28 -21.63
C GLY A 220 53.05 -11.81 -20.41
N LYS A 221 52.43 -11.21 -19.38
CA LYS A 221 53.11 -10.77 -18.15
C LYS A 221 53.40 -11.93 -17.18
N SER A 222 54.45 -11.79 -16.37
CA SER A 222 54.83 -12.75 -15.31
C SER A 222 54.00 -12.62 -14.02
N THR A 223 53.30 -11.51 -13.82
CA THR A 223 52.36 -11.23 -12.71
C THR A 223 50.98 -10.84 -13.26
N GLY A 224 49.93 -10.88 -12.43
CA GLY A 224 48.59 -10.42 -12.85
C GLY A 224 48.54 -8.91 -13.07
N LYS A 225 47.57 -8.42 -13.83
CA LYS A 225 47.34 -6.98 -14.01
C LYS A 225 46.67 -6.43 -12.74
N ASN A 226 47.04 -5.21 -12.35
CA ASN A 226 46.24 -4.40 -11.44
C ASN A 226 45.22 -3.66 -12.30
N ILE A 227 43.94 -3.96 -12.11
CA ILE A 227 42.85 -3.53 -13.01
C ILE A 227 41.96 -2.55 -12.27
N GLU A 228 41.80 -1.38 -12.86
CA GLU A 228 40.83 -0.37 -12.45
C GLU A 228 39.77 -0.25 -13.55
N VAL A 229 38.50 -0.24 -13.15
CA VAL A 229 37.37 0.02 -14.04
C VAL A 229 36.94 1.46 -13.86
N THR A 230 36.97 2.23 -14.95
CA THR A 230 36.37 3.57 -14.99
C THR A 230 34.97 3.44 -15.60
N VAL A 231 33.95 3.84 -14.85
CA VAL A 231 32.55 3.92 -15.30
C VAL A 231 32.26 5.34 -15.75
N VAL A 232 31.74 5.48 -16.96
CA VAL A 232 31.30 6.75 -17.54
C VAL A 232 29.92 6.56 -18.16
N VAL A 233 29.06 7.58 -18.06
CA VAL A 233 27.74 7.58 -18.72
C VAL A 233 27.75 8.61 -19.82
N LEU A 234 27.33 8.21 -21.01
CA LEU A 234 27.27 9.08 -22.18
C LEU A 234 25.82 9.19 -22.67
N ASP A 235 25.47 10.36 -23.22
CA ASP A 235 24.18 10.60 -23.85
C ASP A 235 24.15 10.12 -25.32
N SER A 236 23.02 10.34 -25.99
CA SER A 236 22.80 9.97 -27.39
C SER A 236 23.75 10.68 -28.37
N GLU A 237 24.31 11.82 -27.99
CA GLU A 237 25.31 12.59 -28.75
C GLU A 237 26.75 12.17 -28.41
N LYS A 238 26.93 11.16 -27.53
CA LYS A 238 28.21 10.66 -27.01
C LYS A 238 28.93 11.67 -26.11
N ASN A 239 28.23 12.64 -25.53
CA ASN A 239 28.80 13.54 -24.53
C ASN A 239 28.72 12.89 -23.14
N VAL A 240 29.73 13.13 -22.31
CA VAL A 240 29.72 12.65 -20.92
C VAL A 240 28.65 13.39 -20.12
N ILE A 241 27.75 12.64 -19.49
CA ILE A 241 26.74 13.19 -18.60
C ILE A 241 27.43 13.54 -17.27
N LYS A 242 27.55 14.84 -17.01
CA LYS A 242 28.27 15.34 -15.85
C LYS A 242 27.54 15.03 -14.54
N ASN A 243 28.32 14.66 -13.51
CA ASN A 243 27.86 14.51 -12.12
C ASN A 243 26.67 13.55 -11.92
N CYS A 244 26.56 12.52 -12.75
CA CYS A 244 25.45 11.56 -12.68
C CYS A 244 25.77 10.29 -11.89
N LEU A 245 27.03 10.05 -11.54
CA LEU A 245 27.48 8.84 -10.84
C LEU A 245 27.67 9.10 -9.36
N TRP A 246 27.11 8.23 -8.52
CA TRP A 246 27.22 8.29 -7.06
C TRP A 246 27.70 6.94 -6.54
N GLY A 247 28.92 6.87 -6.01
CA GLY A 247 29.45 5.63 -5.43
C GLY A 247 28.90 5.33 -4.02
N ALA A 248 28.38 6.34 -3.34
CA ALA A 248 27.79 6.27 -2.01
C ALA A 248 27.01 7.56 -1.71
N SER A 249 26.04 7.49 -0.81
CA SER A 249 25.47 8.68 -0.17
C SER A 249 26.53 9.43 0.63
N GLY A 250 26.38 10.75 0.73
CA GLY A 250 27.38 11.64 1.34
C GLY A 250 28.54 12.03 0.41
N MET A 251 28.64 11.45 -0.78
CA MET A 251 29.48 11.96 -1.87
C MET A 251 28.72 12.93 -2.77
N GLU A 252 29.44 13.81 -3.44
CA GLU A 252 28.89 14.59 -4.56
C GLU A 252 28.91 13.75 -5.84
N GLY A 253 27.96 14.00 -6.74
CA GLY A 253 27.89 13.32 -8.03
C GLY A 253 29.15 13.57 -8.85
N VAL A 254 29.73 12.51 -9.42
CA VAL A 254 30.92 12.57 -10.27
C VAL A 254 30.58 12.21 -11.71
N SER A 255 31.43 12.62 -12.65
CA SER A 255 31.27 12.31 -14.09
C SER A 255 31.92 10.98 -14.48
N GLU A 256 32.88 10.54 -13.67
CA GLU A 256 33.61 9.28 -13.85
C GLU A 256 33.78 8.63 -12.48
N TYR A 257 33.50 7.33 -12.39
CA TYR A 257 33.69 6.55 -11.17
C TYR A 257 34.79 5.51 -11.37
N ASN A 258 35.77 5.45 -10.47
CA ASN A 258 36.86 4.49 -10.52
C ASN A 258 36.68 3.41 -9.43
N SER A 259 36.76 2.14 -9.84
CA SER A 259 36.67 0.99 -8.93
C SER A 259 37.88 0.86 -8.01
N MET A 260 37.76 0.05 -6.96
CA MET A 260 38.94 -0.46 -6.25
C MET A 260 39.79 -1.37 -7.14
N ILE A 261 41.03 -1.58 -6.70
CA ILE A 261 42.01 -2.44 -7.36
C ILE A 261 42.38 -3.60 -6.43
N ILE A 262 42.32 -4.82 -6.97
CA ILE A 262 42.81 -6.03 -6.33
C ILE A 262 44.21 -6.31 -6.86
N TYR A 263 45.20 -6.40 -5.96
CA TYR A 263 46.60 -6.48 -6.35
C TYR A 263 46.93 -7.75 -7.13
N HIS A 264 47.53 -7.60 -8.31
CA HIS A 264 47.96 -8.69 -9.21
C HIS A 264 46.90 -9.77 -9.48
N HIS A 265 45.62 -9.38 -9.55
CA HIS A 265 44.54 -10.32 -9.77
C HIS A 265 43.84 -10.09 -11.12
N ASN A 266 43.88 -11.12 -11.99
CA ASN A 266 43.29 -11.07 -13.33
C ASN A 266 41.79 -11.42 -13.34
N SER A 267 41.24 -11.91 -12.22
CA SER A 267 39.82 -12.22 -12.08
C SER A 267 39.16 -11.42 -10.93
N PRO A 268 39.31 -10.07 -10.90
CA PRO A 268 38.87 -9.27 -9.76
C PRO A 268 37.36 -9.36 -9.54
N ALA A 269 36.96 -9.53 -8.28
CA ALA A 269 35.60 -9.36 -7.81
C ALA A 269 35.51 -8.06 -7.00
N TRP A 270 34.87 -7.03 -7.56
CA TRP A 270 34.77 -5.72 -6.94
C TRP A 270 33.61 -5.63 -5.95
N ALA A 271 32.46 -6.22 -6.30
CA ALA A 271 31.21 -6.09 -5.53
C ALA A 271 30.88 -4.63 -5.14
N GLU A 272 31.16 -3.68 -6.04
CA GLU A 272 30.87 -2.26 -5.82
C GLU A 272 29.55 -1.86 -6.46
N ASN A 273 28.81 -0.95 -5.84
CA ASN A 273 27.60 -0.36 -6.41
C ASN A 273 27.78 1.12 -6.75
N VAL A 274 27.21 1.53 -7.87
CA VAL A 274 27.22 2.91 -8.35
C VAL A 274 25.80 3.26 -8.75
N ARG A 275 25.25 4.33 -8.15
CA ARG A 275 23.95 4.86 -8.54
C ARG A 275 24.13 5.86 -9.68
N LEU A 276 23.30 5.71 -10.70
CA LEU A 276 23.22 6.56 -11.87
C LEU A 276 21.94 7.41 -11.76
N THR A 277 22.10 8.72 -11.65
CA THR A 277 21.00 9.68 -11.62
C THR A 277 20.97 10.45 -12.94
N LEU A 278 20.16 9.98 -13.89
CA LEU A 278 19.98 10.63 -15.18
C LEU A 278 18.66 11.42 -15.22
N PRO A 279 18.64 12.60 -15.84
CA PRO A 279 17.41 13.20 -16.31
C PRO A 279 16.64 12.23 -17.23
N ILE A 280 15.32 12.15 -17.07
CA ILE A 280 14.47 11.18 -17.79
C ILE A 280 14.56 11.38 -19.31
N ASP A 281 14.63 12.62 -19.77
CA ASP A 281 14.79 13.03 -21.16
C ASP A 281 16.12 12.58 -21.77
N LYS A 282 17.18 12.46 -20.96
CA LYS A 282 18.50 12.00 -21.41
C LYS A 282 18.69 10.49 -21.34
N PHE A 283 17.75 9.76 -20.73
CA PHE A 283 17.87 8.32 -20.59
C PHE A 283 17.73 7.60 -21.95
N ALA A 284 16.90 8.15 -22.84
CA ALA A 284 16.76 7.65 -24.20
C ALA A 284 18.06 7.84 -25.00
N GLY A 285 18.63 6.73 -25.47
CA GLY A 285 19.89 6.72 -26.21
C GLY A 285 21.16 6.85 -25.36
N ALA A 286 21.05 6.93 -24.04
CA ALA A 286 22.21 6.89 -23.15
C ALA A 286 22.76 5.47 -22.96
N HIS A 287 24.05 5.38 -22.65
CA HIS A 287 24.73 4.13 -22.34
C HIS A 287 25.83 4.32 -21.29
N VAL A 288 26.11 3.24 -20.57
CA VAL A 288 27.29 3.12 -19.71
C VAL A 288 28.46 2.63 -20.55
N ARG A 289 29.63 3.24 -20.37
CA ARG A 289 30.91 2.73 -20.86
C ARG A 289 31.80 2.36 -19.68
N LEU A 290 32.35 1.16 -19.72
CA LEU A 290 33.32 0.63 -18.75
C LEU A 290 34.68 0.60 -19.42
N GLU A 291 35.65 1.31 -18.88
CA GLU A 291 37.01 1.39 -19.44
C GLU A 291 38.00 0.69 -18.51
N TYR A 292 38.79 -0.23 -19.06
CA TYR A 292 39.72 -1.06 -18.29
C TYR A 292 41.12 -0.50 -18.40
N ARG A 293 41.66 -0.07 -17.26
CA ARG A 293 43.00 0.50 -17.17
C ARG A 293 43.91 -0.38 -16.32
N HIS A 294 45.14 -0.55 -16.79
CA HIS A 294 46.20 -1.17 -16.00
C HIS A 294 46.93 -0.12 -15.17
N CYS A 295 46.93 -0.31 -13.86
CA CYS A 295 47.60 0.56 -12.90
C CYS A 295 48.97 -0.02 -12.52
N SER A 296 50.04 0.62 -12.99
CA SER A 296 51.41 0.17 -12.73
C SER A 296 51.81 0.43 -11.28
N THR A 297 52.72 -0.40 -10.75
CA THR A 297 53.35 -0.18 -9.44
C THR A 297 54.43 0.90 -9.46
N ARG A 298 54.81 1.41 -10.65
CA ARG A 298 55.79 2.48 -10.83
C ARG A 298 55.12 3.85 -10.73
N GLU A 299 55.64 4.74 -9.88
CA GLU A 299 54.99 6.01 -9.51
C GLU A 299 54.80 7.02 -10.65
N LYS A 300 55.55 6.93 -11.76
CA LYS A 300 55.53 7.89 -12.88
C LYS A 300 54.81 7.40 -14.14
N SER A 301 54.20 6.23 -14.11
CA SER A 301 53.57 5.65 -15.31
C SER A 301 52.07 5.91 -15.33
N ASP A 302 51.58 6.43 -16.46
CA ASP A 302 50.15 6.65 -16.68
C ASP A 302 49.35 5.35 -16.67
N LYS A 303 48.08 5.47 -16.26
CA LYS A 303 47.10 4.38 -16.34
C LYS A 303 46.88 4.04 -17.81
N LYS A 304 47.20 2.81 -18.22
CA LYS A 304 47.10 2.38 -19.62
C LYS A 304 45.75 1.72 -19.91
N LEU A 305 44.94 2.33 -20.78
CA LEU A 305 43.74 1.70 -21.34
C LEU A 305 44.13 0.46 -22.13
N PHE A 306 43.41 -0.64 -21.97
CA PHE A 306 43.62 -1.86 -22.78
C PHE A 306 42.34 -2.49 -23.31
N GLY A 307 41.18 -2.02 -22.86
CA GLY A 307 39.90 -2.43 -23.40
C GLY A 307 38.73 -1.68 -22.78
N PHE A 308 37.55 -1.94 -23.30
CA PHE A 308 36.30 -1.38 -22.80
C PHE A 308 35.12 -2.33 -23.02
N SER A 309 34.04 -2.05 -22.31
CA SER A 309 32.70 -2.62 -22.53
C SER A 309 31.68 -1.49 -22.50
N PHE A 310 30.45 -1.75 -22.93
CA PHE A 310 29.36 -0.80 -22.81
C PHE A 310 28.03 -1.51 -22.59
N LEU A 311 27.05 -0.78 -22.09
CA LEU A 311 25.68 -1.25 -21.87
C LEU A 311 24.70 -0.12 -22.17
N ARG A 312 23.77 -0.35 -23.10
CA ARG A 312 22.68 0.57 -23.43
C ARG A 312 21.68 0.62 -22.28
N LEU A 313 21.21 1.81 -21.94
CA LEU A 313 20.28 1.99 -20.83
C LEU A 313 18.81 1.81 -21.22
N MET A 314 18.48 1.97 -22.49
CA MET A 314 17.12 1.86 -23.03
C MET A 314 17.16 1.19 -24.39
N ASP A 315 16.17 0.34 -24.66
CA ASP A 315 16.01 -0.29 -25.97
C ASP A 315 15.26 0.62 -26.98
N LYS A 316 15.16 0.17 -28.23
CA LYS A 316 14.45 0.88 -29.31
C LYS A 316 12.95 1.04 -29.07
N ASP A 317 12.32 0.12 -28.33
CA ASP A 317 10.90 0.21 -27.98
C ASP A 317 10.66 1.19 -26.81
N GLY A 318 11.74 1.59 -26.14
CA GLY A 318 11.78 2.57 -25.06
C GLY A 318 11.71 1.97 -23.67
N ALA A 319 11.81 0.64 -23.52
CA ALA A 319 11.91 -0.01 -22.24
C ALA A 319 13.32 0.15 -21.67
N ALA A 320 13.41 0.37 -20.37
CA ALA A 320 14.70 0.49 -19.69
C ALA A 320 15.44 -0.85 -19.65
N VAL A 321 16.77 -0.79 -19.48
CA VAL A 321 17.64 -1.95 -19.32
C VAL A 321 17.10 -2.90 -18.26
N GLN A 322 17.02 -4.19 -18.59
CA GLN A 322 16.44 -5.22 -17.72
C GLN A 322 17.27 -5.41 -16.45
N ASP A 323 16.60 -5.63 -15.32
CA ASP A 323 17.24 -5.92 -14.04
C ASP A 323 17.91 -7.29 -14.06
N GLY A 324 19.01 -7.41 -13.32
CA GLY A 324 19.76 -8.65 -13.20
C GLY A 324 21.16 -8.57 -13.78
N GLN A 325 21.75 -9.73 -14.01
CA GLN A 325 23.15 -9.88 -14.37
C GLN A 325 23.34 -9.79 -15.89
N HIS A 326 24.36 -9.06 -16.31
CA HIS A 326 24.77 -8.84 -17.70
C HIS A 326 26.22 -9.24 -17.87
N GLU A 327 26.48 -10.18 -18.78
CA GLU A 327 27.83 -10.61 -19.14
C GLU A 327 28.30 -9.86 -20.39
N LEU A 328 29.06 -8.78 -20.18
CA LEU A 328 29.47 -7.89 -21.26
C LEU A 328 30.76 -8.36 -21.91
N TYR A 329 30.83 -8.21 -23.23
CA TYR A 329 32.03 -8.43 -24.01
C TYR A 329 33.08 -7.36 -23.76
N ILE A 330 34.35 -7.78 -23.77
CA ILE A 330 35.48 -6.87 -23.67
C ILE A 330 36.07 -6.65 -25.05
N TYR A 331 36.05 -5.40 -25.50
CA TYR A 331 36.65 -4.94 -26.74
C TYR A 331 38.05 -4.38 -26.47
N LYS A 332 39.05 -4.86 -27.20
CA LYS A 332 40.44 -4.41 -27.07
C LYS A 332 40.60 -3.00 -27.64
N CYS A 333 41.16 -2.10 -26.84
CA CYS A 333 41.42 -0.73 -27.22
C CYS A 333 42.56 -0.15 -26.38
N GLU A 334 43.61 0.36 -27.01
CA GLU A 334 44.74 1.02 -26.32
C GLU A 334 44.74 2.54 -26.54
N ASP A 335 43.95 3.04 -27.49
CA ASP A 335 43.88 4.45 -27.89
C ASP A 335 42.57 5.09 -27.41
N THR A 336 42.68 6.10 -26.54
CA THR A 336 41.52 6.81 -25.98
C THR A 336 40.85 7.70 -27.02
N GLN A 337 41.61 8.34 -27.93
CA GLN A 337 41.04 9.19 -28.98
C GLN A 337 40.24 8.38 -29.99
N LYS A 338 40.70 7.15 -30.28
CA LYS A 338 39.93 6.21 -31.11
C LYS A 338 38.62 5.82 -30.45
N LEU A 339 38.61 5.58 -29.13
CA LEU A 339 37.41 5.20 -28.39
C LEU A 339 36.34 6.31 -28.41
N GLU A 340 36.75 7.57 -28.31
CA GLU A 340 35.85 8.73 -28.31
C GLU A 340 35.22 8.97 -29.70
N ASN A 341 35.97 8.76 -30.78
CA ASN A 341 35.53 9.10 -32.14
C ASN A 341 34.84 7.94 -32.91
N CYS A 342 34.86 6.70 -32.40
CA CYS A 342 34.29 5.54 -33.08
C CYS A 342 32.78 5.30 -32.78
N GLY A 343 32.13 4.51 -33.64
CA GLY A 343 30.73 4.12 -33.55
C GLY A 343 30.52 2.77 -32.87
N TYR A 344 31.12 2.53 -31.71
CA TYR A 344 31.10 1.21 -31.05
C TYR A 344 29.71 0.73 -30.62
N LEU A 345 28.70 1.60 -30.56
CA LEU A 345 27.32 1.24 -30.20
C LEU A 345 26.64 0.31 -31.21
N SER A 346 27.17 0.20 -32.44
CA SER A 346 26.67 -0.79 -33.40
C SER A 346 27.15 -2.20 -33.09
N LEU A 347 28.15 -2.37 -32.21
CA LEU A 347 28.66 -3.68 -31.82
C LEU A 347 27.71 -4.36 -30.81
N PRO A 348 27.76 -5.68 -30.64
CA PRO A 348 27.01 -6.35 -29.57
C PRO A 348 27.68 -6.14 -28.20
N ALA A 349 26.92 -5.67 -27.21
CA ALA A 349 27.40 -5.53 -25.83
C ALA A 349 27.55 -6.90 -25.14
N PHE A 350 26.69 -7.86 -25.46
CA PHE A 350 26.64 -9.21 -24.89
C PHE A 350 26.00 -10.20 -25.88
N ALA A 351 25.95 -11.49 -25.54
CA ALA A 351 25.55 -12.56 -26.47
C ALA A 351 24.13 -12.44 -27.04
N LYS A 352 23.16 -12.00 -26.24
CA LYS A 352 21.75 -11.84 -26.62
C LYS A 352 21.37 -10.38 -26.88
N ASP A 353 22.33 -9.57 -27.31
CA ASP A 353 22.08 -8.18 -27.67
C ASP A 353 21.49 -8.10 -29.08
N TYR A 354 20.16 -8.06 -29.17
CA TYR A 354 19.44 -8.00 -30.45
C TYR A 354 19.63 -6.67 -31.20
N GLU A 355 20.11 -5.63 -30.53
CA GLU A 355 20.34 -4.35 -31.15
C GLU A 355 21.77 -4.20 -31.71
N GLY A 356 22.69 -5.07 -31.30
CA GLY A 356 24.05 -5.12 -31.81
C GLY A 356 24.13 -5.85 -33.15
N ASN A 357 24.96 -5.36 -34.05
CA ASN A 357 25.29 -6.06 -35.28
C ASN A 357 26.36 -7.13 -34.99
N HIS A 358 25.92 -8.38 -34.83
CA HIS A 358 26.81 -9.53 -34.57
C HIS A 358 27.71 -9.88 -35.76
N GLU A 359 27.41 -9.38 -36.95
CA GLU A 359 28.21 -9.56 -38.17
C GLU A 359 29.22 -8.42 -38.38
N ALA A 360 29.15 -7.36 -37.56
CA ALA A 360 30.07 -6.23 -37.66
C ALA A 360 31.51 -6.67 -37.34
N SER A 361 32.38 -6.61 -38.35
CA SER A 361 33.82 -6.75 -38.23
C SER A 361 34.50 -5.43 -38.58
N GLY A 362 35.48 -4.97 -37.79
CA GLY A 362 36.45 -3.98 -38.26
C GLY A 362 36.80 -2.78 -37.37
N GLN A 363 36.03 -2.40 -36.34
CA GLN A 363 36.39 -1.21 -35.52
C GLN A 363 37.23 -1.56 -34.28
N PHE A 364 36.77 -2.53 -33.48
CA PHE A 364 37.45 -3.04 -32.29
C PHE A 364 37.44 -4.57 -32.30
N SER A 365 38.52 -5.17 -31.80
CA SER A 365 38.60 -6.63 -31.68
C SER A 365 37.95 -7.10 -30.39
N ARG A 366 36.97 -8.00 -30.48
CA ARG A 366 36.33 -8.63 -29.32
C ARG A 366 37.25 -9.72 -28.74
N SER A 367 37.45 -9.70 -27.43
CA SER A 367 38.10 -10.79 -26.72
C SER A 367 37.16 -11.99 -26.57
N HIS A 368 37.63 -13.19 -26.89
CA HIS A 368 36.85 -14.44 -26.74
C HIS A 368 37.07 -15.13 -25.39
N LYS A 369 37.98 -14.60 -24.57
CA LYS A 369 38.44 -15.21 -23.32
C LYS A 369 38.33 -14.27 -22.12
N GLU A 370 37.81 -13.07 -22.35
CA GLU A 370 37.65 -12.05 -21.32
C GLU A 370 36.21 -11.56 -21.34
N MET A 371 35.66 -11.35 -20.15
CA MET A 371 34.29 -10.91 -19.94
C MET A 371 34.19 -10.15 -18.63
N ILE A 372 33.19 -9.27 -18.53
CA ILE A 372 32.82 -8.64 -17.26
C ILE A 372 31.38 -8.99 -16.91
N SER A 373 31.14 -9.30 -15.64
CA SER A 373 29.82 -9.44 -15.05
C SER A 373 29.47 -8.13 -14.38
N VAL A 374 28.37 -7.52 -14.81
CA VAL A 374 27.73 -6.39 -14.11
C VAL A 374 26.29 -6.75 -13.77
N LYS A 375 25.70 -6.07 -12.80
CA LYS A 375 24.27 -6.22 -12.49
C LYS A 375 23.59 -4.86 -12.50
N THR A 376 22.38 -4.78 -13.02
CA THR A 376 21.54 -3.57 -12.95
C THR A 376 20.34 -3.78 -12.04
N LEU A 377 19.90 -2.70 -11.40
CA LEU A 377 18.65 -2.62 -10.63
C LEU A 377 18.02 -1.24 -10.87
N LEU A 378 16.86 -1.22 -11.49
CA LEU A 378 16.10 -0.01 -11.79
C LEU A 378 15.11 0.28 -10.67
N CYS A 379 15.28 1.42 -10.01
CA CYS A 379 14.34 1.97 -9.04
C CYS A 379 13.72 3.24 -9.64
N SER A 380 12.85 3.05 -10.64
CA SER A 380 12.16 4.15 -11.33
C SER A 380 10.63 4.05 -11.24
N THR A 381 10.02 5.17 -10.91
CA THR A 381 8.56 5.44 -10.99
C THR A 381 8.16 6.04 -12.34
N LYS A 382 9.13 6.23 -13.25
CA LYS A 382 8.92 6.89 -14.55
C LYS A 382 9.39 6.09 -15.75
N LEU A 383 10.31 5.16 -15.54
CA LEU A 383 10.83 4.27 -16.56
C LEU A 383 10.44 2.84 -16.22
N THR A 384 9.77 2.16 -17.15
CA THR A 384 9.39 0.76 -17.01
C THR A 384 10.30 -0.14 -17.85
N GLN A 385 10.50 -1.36 -17.36
CA GLN A 385 11.17 -2.45 -18.07
C GLN A 385 10.17 -3.31 -18.84
N ASN A 386 8.87 -3.10 -18.62
CA ASN A 386 7.82 -3.87 -19.26
C ASN A 386 7.27 -3.15 -20.48
N VAL A 387 7.46 -3.80 -21.63
CA VAL A 387 7.04 -3.30 -22.95
C VAL A 387 5.52 -3.18 -23.06
N ASP A 388 4.75 -4.09 -22.45
CA ASP A 388 3.29 -4.06 -22.51
C ASP A 388 2.71 -2.90 -21.70
N LEU A 389 3.30 -2.61 -20.53
CA LEU A 389 2.95 -1.42 -19.76
C LEU A 389 3.33 -0.13 -20.51
N LEU A 390 4.51 -0.10 -21.11
CA LEU A 390 4.97 1.04 -21.90
C LEU A 390 4.06 1.31 -23.11
N ALA A 391 3.57 0.26 -23.77
CA ALA A 391 2.63 0.37 -24.87
C ALA A 391 1.32 1.04 -24.44
N LEU A 392 0.83 0.76 -23.22
CA LEU A 392 -0.30 1.49 -22.64
C LEU A 392 0.08 2.95 -22.36
N LEU A 393 1.19 3.22 -21.67
CA LEU A 393 1.56 4.60 -21.29
C LEU A 393 1.86 5.50 -22.50
N ARG A 394 2.34 4.92 -23.59
CA ARG A 394 2.63 5.60 -24.88
C ARG A 394 1.57 5.31 -25.94
N TRP A 395 0.33 5.01 -25.53
CA TRP A 395 -0.75 4.65 -26.45
C TRP A 395 -0.98 5.68 -27.57
N LYS A 396 -0.72 6.96 -27.31
CA LYS A 396 -0.84 8.06 -28.30
C LYS A 396 0.09 7.90 -29.50
N SER A 397 1.24 7.23 -29.33
CA SER A 397 2.21 7.00 -30.40
C SER A 397 1.80 5.87 -31.34
N HIS A 398 0.99 4.92 -30.86
CA HIS A 398 0.52 3.76 -31.61
C HIS A 398 -0.98 3.49 -31.34
N PRO A 399 -1.90 4.38 -31.77
CA PRO A 399 -3.34 4.25 -31.48
C PRO A 399 -3.96 2.95 -32.00
N GLU A 400 -3.39 2.37 -33.06
CA GLU A 400 -3.83 1.11 -33.65
C GLU A 400 -3.64 -0.11 -32.72
N ARG A 401 -2.78 0.00 -31.68
CA ARG A 401 -2.46 -1.09 -30.75
C ARG A 401 -3.23 -1.03 -29.42
N ILE A 402 -4.08 -0.02 -29.20
CA ILE A 402 -4.76 0.22 -27.92
C ILE A 402 -5.48 -1.02 -27.39
N GLN A 403 -6.23 -1.71 -28.25
CA GLN A 403 -6.99 -2.91 -27.86
C GLN A 403 -6.06 -4.04 -27.37
N GLU A 404 -4.95 -4.27 -28.06
CA GLU A 404 -3.96 -5.27 -27.65
C GLU A 404 -3.29 -4.86 -26.34
N SER A 405 -2.86 -3.59 -26.21
CA SER A 405 -2.22 -3.06 -25.00
C SER A 405 -3.11 -3.24 -23.77
N LEU A 406 -4.40 -2.89 -23.86
CA LEU A 406 -5.35 -3.06 -22.76
C LEU A 406 -5.56 -4.54 -22.38
N GLN A 407 -5.56 -5.47 -23.36
CA GLN A 407 -5.65 -6.90 -23.07
C GLN A 407 -4.40 -7.46 -22.40
N ARG A 408 -3.22 -6.94 -22.76
CA ARG A 408 -1.94 -7.34 -22.14
C ARG A 408 -1.80 -6.78 -20.73
N VAL A 409 -2.34 -5.59 -20.47
CA VAL A 409 -2.38 -4.98 -19.12
C VAL A 409 -3.09 -5.87 -18.11
N LEU A 410 -4.15 -6.56 -18.51
CA LEU A 410 -4.85 -7.55 -17.66
C LEU A 410 -4.00 -8.78 -17.31
N ARG A 411 -2.87 -8.99 -17.99
CA ARG A 411 -1.92 -10.09 -17.78
C ARG A 411 -0.60 -9.61 -17.15
N LEU A 412 -0.46 -8.31 -16.90
CA LEU A 412 0.73 -7.76 -16.24
C LEU A 412 0.85 -8.29 -14.82
N GLY A 413 2.09 -8.37 -14.33
CA GLY A 413 2.34 -8.65 -12.93
C GLY A 413 1.83 -7.50 -12.06
N ASP A 414 1.07 -7.83 -11.02
CA ASP A 414 0.48 -6.89 -10.06
C ASP A 414 1.47 -5.83 -9.54
N GLU A 415 2.74 -6.21 -9.33
CA GLU A 415 3.76 -5.33 -8.77
C GLU A 415 4.12 -4.16 -9.69
N GLU A 416 4.12 -4.37 -11.01
CA GLU A 416 4.39 -3.28 -11.96
C GLU A 416 3.19 -2.34 -12.07
N LEU A 417 1.98 -2.90 -12.11
CA LEU A 417 0.76 -2.11 -12.18
C LEU A 417 0.64 -1.17 -10.97
N ILE A 418 1.03 -1.64 -9.79
CA ILE A 418 0.99 -0.85 -8.56
C ILE A 418 2.07 0.24 -8.53
N LYS A 419 3.29 -0.05 -9.00
CA LYS A 419 4.37 0.94 -9.10
C LYS A 419 4.01 2.13 -9.98
N PHE A 420 3.26 1.88 -11.06
CA PHE A 420 2.83 2.89 -12.03
C PHE A 420 1.33 3.23 -11.92
N LEU A 421 0.70 2.97 -10.76
CA LEU A 421 -0.75 3.05 -10.62
C LEU A 421 -1.32 4.40 -11.08
N GLN A 422 -0.68 5.51 -10.69
CA GLN A 422 -1.10 6.85 -11.10
C GLN A 422 -1.05 7.01 -12.63
N ASP A 423 0.11 6.76 -13.25
CA ASP A 423 0.30 6.95 -14.69
C ASP A 423 -0.61 5.99 -15.51
N VAL A 424 -0.86 4.78 -15.00
CA VAL A 424 -1.81 3.82 -15.58
C VAL A 424 -3.25 4.33 -15.51
N LEU A 425 -3.71 4.81 -14.34
CA LEU A 425 -5.06 5.34 -14.19
C LEU A 425 -5.28 6.56 -15.08
N ASP A 426 -4.30 7.48 -15.14
CA ASP A 426 -4.36 8.66 -16.00
C ASP A 426 -4.46 8.28 -17.48
N ALA A 427 -3.68 7.29 -17.93
CA ALA A 427 -3.75 6.77 -19.29
C ALA A 427 -5.12 6.11 -19.58
N LEU A 428 -5.64 5.32 -18.65
CA LEU A 428 -6.95 4.67 -18.77
C LEU A 428 -8.07 5.69 -18.85
N PHE A 429 -8.09 6.70 -17.98
CA PHE A 429 -9.13 7.73 -18.02
C PHE A 429 -9.05 8.62 -19.25
N ALA A 430 -7.84 8.88 -19.78
CA ALA A 430 -7.67 9.55 -21.06
C ALA A 430 -8.21 8.74 -22.25
N LEU A 431 -8.17 7.40 -22.17
CA LEU A 431 -8.75 6.49 -23.17
C LEU A 431 -10.27 6.28 -22.99
N PHE A 432 -10.79 6.59 -21.80
CA PHE A 432 -12.15 6.22 -21.41
C PHE A 432 -13.23 7.10 -22.03
N SER A 433 -12.98 8.41 -22.16
CA SER A 433 -13.94 9.37 -22.72
C SER A 433 -13.26 10.32 -23.70
N THR A 434 -14.00 10.70 -24.74
CA THR A 434 -13.66 11.80 -25.65
C THR A 434 -13.65 13.15 -24.93
N GLU A 435 -13.14 14.19 -25.60
CA GLU A 435 -13.13 15.57 -25.07
C GLU A 435 -14.54 16.12 -24.78
N ASP A 436 -15.57 15.59 -25.45
CA ASP A 436 -16.99 15.92 -25.22
C ASP A 436 -17.64 15.07 -24.11
N GLY A 437 -16.89 14.14 -23.51
CA GLY A 437 -17.37 13.23 -22.46
C GLY A 437 -18.15 12.02 -22.95
N ASN A 438 -18.17 11.76 -24.26
CA ASN A 438 -18.78 10.55 -24.83
C ASN A 438 -17.82 9.36 -24.73
N SER A 439 -18.37 8.15 -24.59
CA SER A 439 -17.61 6.90 -24.60
C SER A 439 -16.88 6.68 -25.92
N THR A 440 -15.69 6.11 -25.85
CA THR A 440 -14.87 5.67 -26.97
C THR A 440 -15.17 4.22 -27.35
N ALA A 441 -14.66 3.75 -28.49
CA ALA A 441 -14.72 2.33 -28.88
C ALA A 441 -14.02 1.39 -27.87
N HIS A 442 -13.14 1.93 -27.02
CA HIS A 442 -12.35 1.18 -26.05
C HIS A 442 -12.88 1.28 -24.62
N SER A 443 -13.89 2.13 -24.34
CA SER A 443 -14.39 2.38 -22.97
C SER A 443 -14.77 1.12 -22.22
N GLY A 444 -15.40 0.14 -22.88
CA GLY A 444 -15.77 -1.13 -22.23
C GLY A 444 -14.55 -1.93 -21.74
N LEU A 445 -13.48 -1.98 -22.53
CA LEU A 445 -12.25 -2.67 -22.16
C LEU A 445 -11.48 -1.90 -21.08
N VAL A 446 -11.44 -0.56 -21.18
CA VAL A 446 -10.86 0.31 -20.15
C VAL A 446 -11.60 0.13 -18.82
N PHE A 447 -12.93 0.09 -18.82
CA PHE A 447 -13.74 -0.18 -17.63
C PHE A 447 -13.38 -1.53 -17.00
N HIS A 448 -13.21 -2.57 -17.82
CA HIS A 448 -12.81 -3.88 -17.35
C HIS A 448 -11.41 -3.87 -16.70
N VAL A 449 -10.45 -3.13 -17.26
CA VAL A 449 -9.13 -2.93 -16.65
C VAL A 449 -9.25 -2.20 -15.32
N LEU A 450 -10.01 -1.10 -15.24
CA LEU A 450 -10.22 -0.35 -14.00
C LEU A 450 -10.82 -1.23 -12.89
N VAL A 451 -11.85 -2.02 -13.21
CA VAL A 451 -12.44 -2.98 -12.27
C VAL A 451 -11.41 -4.00 -11.80
N SER A 452 -10.55 -4.50 -12.68
CA SER A 452 -9.46 -5.42 -12.31
C SER A 452 -8.47 -4.77 -11.34
N ILE A 453 -8.10 -3.51 -11.57
CA ILE A 453 -7.21 -2.75 -10.68
C ILE A 453 -7.86 -2.55 -9.30
N PHE A 454 -9.14 -2.19 -9.24
CA PHE A 454 -9.81 -1.99 -7.95
C PHE A 454 -9.91 -3.28 -7.14
N ASN A 455 -10.21 -4.42 -7.79
CA ASN A 455 -10.23 -5.72 -7.12
C ASN A 455 -8.83 -6.16 -6.65
N LEU A 456 -7.77 -5.79 -7.38
CA LEU A 456 -6.39 -6.05 -6.96
C LEU A 456 -6.07 -5.33 -5.64
N LEU A 457 -6.48 -4.07 -5.50
CA LEU A 457 -6.26 -3.24 -4.31
C LEU A 457 -7.08 -3.68 -3.09
N ASP A 458 -8.20 -4.38 -3.31
CA ASP A 458 -8.98 -5.01 -2.24
C ASP A 458 -8.39 -6.33 -1.74
N GLY A 459 -7.38 -6.88 -2.43
CA GLY A 459 -6.65 -8.06 -1.99
C GLY A 459 -5.80 -7.80 -0.74
N SER A 460 -5.69 -8.81 0.14
CA SER A 460 -4.91 -8.72 1.39
C SER A 460 -3.44 -8.34 1.18
N LYS A 461 -2.84 -8.73 0.02
CA LYS A 461 -1.47 -8.37 -0.36
C LYS A 461 -1.28 -6.86 -0.55
N TYR A 462 -2.33 -6.15 -1.01
CA TYR A 462 -2.22 -4.75 -1.44
C TYR A 462 -3.15 -3.79 -0.68
N GLN A 463 -3.74 -4.23 0.44
CA GLN A 463 -4.59 -3.39 1.29
C GLN A 463 -3.92 -2.08 1.75
N HIS A 464 -2.58 -2.06 1.86
CA HIS A 464 -1.81 -0.86 2.23
C HIS A 464 -1.77 0.21 1.13
N PHE A 465 -2.24 -0.11 -0.09
CA PHE A 465 -2.39 0.82 -1.19
C PHE A 465 -3.78 1.48 -1.25
N LYS A 466 -4.72 1.13 -0.36
CA LYS A 466 -6.01 1.85 -0.28
C LYS A 466 -5.83 3.36 -0.02
N PRO A 467 -4.96 3.80 0.92
CA PRO A 467 -4.65 5.22 1.09
C PRO A 467 -4.02 5.88 -0.14
N VAL A 468 -3.23 5.14 -0.93
CA VAL A 468 -2.64 5.62 -2.19
C VAL A 468 -3.74 5.94 -3.20
N MET A 469 -4.72 5.04 -3.35
CA MET A 469 -5.88 5.28 -4.22
C MET A 469 -6.71 6.48 -3.75
N ASP A 470 -6.99 6.59 -2.45
CA ASP A 470 -7.73 7.74 -1.91
C ASP A 470 -6.97 9.07 -2.12
N ALA A 471 -5.64 9.08 -1.96
CA ALA A 471 -4.80 10.24 -2.23
C ALA A 471 -4.75 10.61 -3.72
N TYR A 472 -4.75 9.62 -4.62
CA TYR A 472 -4.85 9.83 -6.07
C TYR A 472 -6.19 10.49 -6.41
N ILE A 473 -7.30 9.88 -5.98
CA ILE A 473 -8.66 10.37 -6.25
C ILE A 473 -8.84 11.81 -5.76
N LYS A 474 -8.32 12.14 -4.57
CA LYS A 474 -8.48 13.46 -3.96
C LYS A 474 -7.59 14.54 -4.57
N ASN A 475 -6.33 14.23 -4.87
CA ASN A 475 -5.31 15.25 -5.14
C ASN A 475 -4.77 15.24 -6.59
N HIS A 476 -4.91 14.14 -7.33
CA HIS A 476 -4.26 13.96 -8.64
C HIS A 476 -5.24 13.67 -9.78
N PHE A 477 -6.38 13.04 -9.49
CA PHE A 477 -7.39 12.74 -10.49
C PHE A 477 -7.94 14.04 -11.12
N ALA A 478 -7.86 14.13 -12.45
CA ALA A 478 -8.19 15.34 -13.20
C ALA A 478 -9.28 15.13 -14.29
N ALA A 479 -9.82 13.91 -14.41
CA ALA A 479 -10.73 13.57 -15.51
C ALA A 479 -12.20 13.98 -15.20
N ALA A 480 -12.55 15.23 -15.51
CA ALA A 480 -13.85 15.83 -15.17
C ALA A 480 -15.06 15.24 -15.93
N LEU A 481 -14.88 14.62 -17.09
CA LEU A 481 -15.99 14.15 -17.94
C LEU A 481 -16.26 12.64 -17.85
N VAL A 482 -15.43 11.90 -17.12
CA VAL A 482 -15.47 10.43 -17.06
C VAL A 482 -16.67 9.91 -16.27
N TYR A 483 -17.26 10.70 -15.36
CA TYR A 483 -18.41 10.29 -14.56
C TYR A 483 -19.57 9.74 -15.41
N LYS A 484 -19.84 10.32 -16.59
CA LYS A 484 -20.92 9.87 -17.50
C LYS A 484 -20.68 8.44 -17.97
N GLY A 485 -19.48 8.18 -18.50
CA GLY A 485 -19.12 6.85 -18.98
C GLY A 485 -19.10 5.82 -17.83
N LEU A 486 -18.64 6.19 -16.63
CA LEU A 486 -18.64 5.30 -15.47
C LEU A 486 -20.07 4.94 -15.03
N LEU A 487 -20.97 5.93 -14.94
CA LEU A 487 -22.39 5.70 -14.64
C LEU A 487 -23.03 4.78 -15.66
N THR A 488 -22.84 5.05 -16.97
CA THR A 488 -23.39 4.20 -18.03
C THR A 488 -22.80 2.77 -18.01
N SER A 489 -21.53 2.61 -17.61
CA SER A 489 -20.88 1.29 -17.51
C SER A 489 -21.48 0.47 -16.36
N VAL A 490 -21.69 1.09 -15.19
CA VAL A 490 -22.38 0.45 -14.06
C VAL A 490 -23.83 0.12 -14.42
N GLN A 491 -24.53 1.03 -15.10
CA GLN A 491 -25.89 0.80 -15.57
C GLN A 491 -25.96 -0.38 -16.54
N HIS A 492 -25.03 -0.44 -17.51
CA HIS A 492 -24.96 -1.54 -18.48
C HIS A 492 -24.73 -2.89 -17.78
N CYS A 493 -23.86 -2.95 -16.77
CA CYS A 493 -23.66 -4.15 -15.96
C CYS A 493 -24.95 -4.62 -15.25
N ALA A 494 -25.80 -3.69 -14.82
CA ALA A 494 -27.09 -4.01 -14.19
C ALA A 494 -28.16 -4.43 -15.20
N ASP A 495 -28.31 -3.67 -16.30
CA ASP A 495 -29.34 -3.89 -17.32
C ASP A 495 -29.16 -5.21 -18.08
N TRP A 496 -27.90 -5.60 -18.35
CA TRP A 496 -27.56 -6.79 -19.15
C TRP A 496 -27.12 -7.98 -18.32
N VAL A 497 -27.28 -7.96 -16.99
CA VAL A 497 -26.72 -8.97 -16.07
C VAL A 497 -27.04 -10.41 -16.48
N VAL A 498 -28.25 -10.68 -16.96
CA VAL A 498 -28.73 -12.03 -17.32
C VAL A 498 -28.09 -12.51 -18.63
N SER A 499 -27.69 -11.60 -19.52
CA SER A 499 -27.12 -11.93 -20.82
C SER A 499 -25.66 -12.41 -20.75
N PHE A 500 -24.98 -12.23 -19.61
CA PHE A 500 -23.60 -12.66 -19.43
C PHE A 500 -23.50 -14.10 -18.91
N GLU A 501 -22.89 -14.98 -19.70
CA GLU A 501 -22.59 -16.37 -19.29
C GLU A 501 -21.68 -16.43 -18.06
N LYS A 502 -20.65 -15.57 -18.01
CA LYS A 502 -19.73 -15.48 -16.87
C LYS A 502 -20.06 -14.26 -16.02
N GLN A 503 -20.51 -14.50 -14.80
CA GLN A 503 -20.91 -13.44 -13.85
C GLN A 503 -19.73 -12.79 -13.10
N GLU A 504 -18.57 -13.44 -13.09
CA GLU A 504 -17.39 -12.98 -12.36
C GLU A 504 -16.98 -11.51 -12.65
N PRO A 505 -16.96 -11.02 -13.91
CA PRO A 505 -16.62 -9.62 -14.19
C PRO A 505 -17.61 -8.62 -13.60
N ILE A 506 -18.92 -8.94 -13.61
CA ILE A 506 -19.95 -8.08 -13.03
C ILE A 506 -19.87 -8.09 -11.51
N GLN A 507 -19.63 -9.26 -10.91
CA GLN A 507 -19.39 -9.37 -9.46
C GLN A 507 -18.19 -8.53 -9.03
N LYS A 508 -17.09 -8.58 -9.79
CA LYS A 508 -15.91 -7.74 -9.58
C LYS A 508 -16.25 -6.26 -9.70
N CYS A 509 -17.05 -5.87 -10.69
CA CYS A 509 -17.54 -4.49 -10.83
C CYS A 509 -18.33 -4.05 -9.58
N PHE A 510 -19.26 -4.88 -9.11
CA PHE A 510 -20.10 -4.54 -7.95
C PHE A 510 -19.32 -4.50 -6.63
N LYS A 511 -18.33 -5.38 -6.44
CA LYS A 511 -17.42 -5.31 -5.29
C LYS A 511 -16.60 -4.01 -5.27
N SER A 512 -16.27 -3.47 -6.44
CA SER A 512 -15.48 -2.24 -6.58
C SER A 512 -16.30 -0.95 -6.64
N LEU A 513 -17.61 -0.99 -6.34
CA LEU A 513 -18.47 0.19 -6.44
C LEU A 513 -18.01 1.35 -5.57
N GLU A 514 -17.37 1.09 -4.43
CA GLU A 514 -16.84 2.16 -3.58
C GLU A 514 -15.89 3.07 -4.35
N TYR A 515 -14.86 2.50 -5.00
CA TYR A 515 -13.89 3.28 -5.78
C TYR A 515 -14.51 3.87 -7.04
N ILE A 516 -15.38 3.12 -7.73
CA ILE A 516 -16.09 3.62 -8.92
C ILE A 516 -16.90 4.87 -8.56
N PHE A 517 -17.65 4.86 -7.45
CA PHE A 517 -18.43 6.00 -7.02
C PHE A 517 -17.55 7.13 -6.46
N LYS A 518 -16.47 6.86 -5.73
CA LYS A 518 -15.49 7.90 -5.35
C LYS A 518 -14.98 8.67 -6.60
N LEU A 519 -14.67 7.96 -7.69
CA LEU A 519 -14.25 8.57 -8.95
C LEU A 519 -15.37 9.31 -9.69
N ILE A 520 -16.58 8.75 -9.74
CA ILE A 520 -17.77 9.43 -10.30
C ILE A 520 -18.00 10.77 -9.59
N ILE A 521 -17.93 10.76 -8.25
CA ILE A 521 -18.17 11.93 -7.41
C ILE A 521 -17.06 12.98 -7.60
N GLN A 522 -15.78 12.58 -7.56
CA GLN A 522 -14.70 13.53 -7.84
C GLN A 522 -14.75 14.08 -9.26
N SER A 523 -15.01 13.25 -10.26
CA SER A 523 -15.18 13.68 -11.65
C SER A 523 -16.32 14.71 -11.76
N ARG A 524 -17.44 14.46 -11.09
CA ARG A 524 -18.57 15.40 -11.02
C ARG A 524 -18.21 16.72 -10.35
N LEU A 525 -17.50 16.68 -9.22
CA LEU A 525 -17.07 17.88 -8.49
C LEU A 525 -16.12 18.73 -9.34
N LEU A 526 -15.18 18.10 -10.05
CA LEU A 526 -14.29 18.79 -11.00
C LEU A 526 -15.09 19.44 -12.13
N PHE A 527 -16.05 18.73 -12.71
CA PHE A 527 -16.92 19.28 -13.75
C PHE A 527 -17.79 20.43 -13.24
N SER A 528 -18.33 20.33 -12.03
CA SER A 528 -19.14 21.38 -11.41
C SER A 528 -18.32 22.65 -11.20
N ARG A 529 -17.07 22.51 -10.72
CA ARG A 529 -16.14 23.64 -10.59
C ARG A 529 -15.81 24.29 -11.92
N ALA A 530 -15.56 23.50 -12.97
CA ALA A 530 -15.23 24.02 -14.29
C ALA A 530 -16.40 24.73 -14.98
N THR A 531 -17.65 24.31 -14.70
CA THR A 531 -18.86 24.80 -15.37
C THR A 531 -19.73 25.71 -14.52
N GLY A 532 -19.28 26.07 -13.31
CA GLY A 532 -20.01 26.94 -12.39
C GLY A 532 -21.34 26.35 -11.89
N GLY A 533 -21.44 25.02 -11.75
CA GLY A 533 -22.64 24.35 -11.25
C GLY A 533 -23.75 24.15 -12.29
N THR A 534 -23.44 24.25 -13.59
CA THR A 534 -24.40 23.87 -14.63
C THR A 534 -24.52 22.34 -14.74
N PHE A 535 -25.59 21.85 -15.39
CA PHE A 535 -25.88 20.42 -15.62
C PHE A 535 -26.21 19.55 -14.39
N GLU A 536 -26.54 20.13 -13.23
CA GLU A 536 -26.93 19.35 -12.03
C GLU A 536 -28.12 18.41 -12.30
N ASP A 537 -29.16 18.88 -12.99
CA ASP A 537 -30.34 18.06 -13.28
C ASP A 537 -30.02 16.88 -14.21
N SER A 538 -29.12 17.09 -15.18
CA SER A 538 -28.68 16.00 -16.06
C SER A 538 -27.92 14.95 -15.27
N PHE A 539 -26.97 15.36 -14.43
CA PHE A 539 -26.23 14.44 -13.58
C PHE A 539 -27.15 13.65 -12.65
N ARG A 540 -28.07 14.33 -11.97
CA ARG A 540 -29.04 13.69 -11.06
C ARG A 540 -29.89 12.67 -11.81
N ARG A 541 -30.41 13.02 -12.99
CA ARG A 541 -31.17 12.09 -13.83
C ARG A 541 -30.35 10.85 -14.19
N ASP A 542 -29.13 11.04 -14.67
CA ASP A 542 -28.27 9.92 -15.10
C ASP A 542 -27.93 9.00 -13.91
N LEU A 543 -27.65 9.60 -12.74
CA LEU A 543 -27.41 8.87 -11.51
C LEU A 543 -28.65 8.08 -11.02
N PHE A 544 -29.83 8.71 -10.99
CA PHE A 544 -31.07 8.05 -10.58
C PHE A 544 -31.45 6.92 -11.56
N ASN A 545 -31.11 7.03 -12.84
CA ASN A 545 -31.27 5.95 -13.81
C ASN A 545 -30.42 4.73 -13.42
N VAL A 546 -29.16 4.93 -13.00
CA VAL A 546 -28.31 3.82 -12.51
C VAL A 546 -28.97 3.10 -11.34
N PHE A 547 -29.45 3.81 -10.33
CA PHE A 547 -30.13 3.19 -9.18
C PHE A 547 -31.44 2.50 -9.57
N THR A 548 -32.16 3.05 -10.56
CA THR A 548 -33.35 2.40 -11.11
C THR A 548 -33.00 1.06 -11.76
N SER A 549 -31.92 1.00 -12.53
CA SER A 549 -31.41 -0.24 -13.14
C SER A 549 -30.91 -1.25 -12.10
N LEU A 550 -30.16 -0.80 -11.08
CA LEU A 550 -29.72 -1.64 -9.98
C LEU A 550 -30.90 -2.24 -9.19
N ASN A 551 -31.92 -1.43 -8.91
CA ASN A 551 -33.14 -1.89 -8.23
C ASN A 551 -33.89 -2.92 -9.07
N LYS A 552 -34.04 -2.69 -10.39
CA LYS A 552 -34.63 -3.66 -11.31
C LYS A 552 -33.87 -4.99 -11.29
N MET A 553 -32.53 -4.94 -11.31
CA MET A 553 -31.69 -6.14 -11.26
C MET A 553 -31.90 -6.96 -9.98
N LEU A 554 -32.11 -6.31 -8.83
CA LEU A 554 -32.43 -6.98 -7.57
C LEU A 554 -33.81 -7.66 -7.56
N THR A 555 -34.71 -7.32 -8.50
CA THR A 555 -36.03 -7.96 -8.61
C THR A 555 -36.02 -9.25 -9.44
N ILE A 556 -34.95 -9.49 -10.20
CA ILE A 556 -34.83 -10.65 -11.09
C ILE A 556 -34.65 -11.92 -10.26
N ASN A 557 -35.49 -12.92 -10.52
CA ASN A 557 -35.42 -14.23 -9.88
C ASN A 557 -34.72 -15.24 -10.80
N ASP A 558 -33.38 -15.19 -10.82
CA ASP A 558 -32.53 -16.11 -11.59
C ASP A 558 -31.36 -16.59 -10.72
N ASN A 559 -31.19 -17.91 -10.62
CA ASN A 559 -30.15 -18.55 -9.82
C ASN A 559 -28.74 -18.17 -10.28
N HIS A 560 -28.55 -17.86 -11.57
CA HIS A 560 -27.26 -17.51 -12.15
C HIS A 560 -26.70 -16.20 -11.59
N ILE A 561 -27.57 -15.25 -11.24
CA ILE A 561 -27.16 -13.90 -10.83
C ILE A 561 -27.17 -13.69 -9.31
N ILE A 562 -27.55 -14.69 -8.50
CA ILE A 562 -27.68 -14.58 -7.03
C ILE A 562 -26.40 -14.00 -6.41
N ASN A 563 -25.24 -14.54 -6.77
CA ASN A 563 -23.95 -14.07 -6.24
C ASN A 563 -23.62 -12.63 -6.69
N THR A 564 -24.13 -12.22 -7.85
CA THR A 564 -24.00 -10.87 -8.39
C THR A 564 -24.89 -9.88 -7.61
N GLN A 565 -26.12 -10.28 -7.29
CA GLN A 565 -27.01 -9.52 -6.41
C GLN A 565 -26.44 -9.39 -4.99
N VAL A 566 -25.85 -10.46 -4.44
CA VAL A 566 -25.15 -10.44 -3.15
C VAL A 566 -23.99 -9.44 -3.18
N ALA A 567 -23.17 -9.46 -4.23
CA ALA A 567 -22.03 -8.54 -4.37
C ALA A 567 -22.48 -7.07 -4.35
N LEU A 568 -23.60 -6.73 -5.03
CA LEU A 568 -24.17 -5.38 -4.99
C LEU A 568 -24.60 -4.98 -3.57
N LEU A 569 -25.37 -5.83 -2.88
CA LEU A 569 -25.93 -5.52 -1.56
C LEU A 569 -24.83 -5.30 -0.51
N LEU A 570 -23.73 -6.04 -0.59
CA LEU A 570 -22.61 -5.88 0.34
C LEU A 570 -21.79 -4.62 0.08
N ALA A 571 -21.76 -4.11 -1.16
CA ALA A 571 -20.97 -2.95 -1.54
C ALA A 571 -21.74 -1.62 -1.48
N VAL A 572 -23.06 -1.63 -1.67
CA VAL A 572 -23.82 -0.38 -1.90
C VAL A 572 -23.86 0.58 -0.70
N SER A 573 -23.70 0.09 0.53
CA SER A 573 -23.72 0.96 1.72
C SER A 573 -22.61 2.02 1.68
N SER A 574 -21.41 1.67 1.22
CA SER A 574 -20.31 2.65 1.09
C SER A 574 -20.57 3.64 -0.04
N VAL A 575 -21.27 3.23 -1.11
CA VAL A 575 -21.70 4.13 -2.20
C VAL A 575 -22.60 5.24 -1.66
N TYR A 576 -23.59 4.90 -0.84
CA TYR A 576 -24.50 5.90 -0.29
C TYR A 576 -23.78 6.95 0.57
N GLU A 577 -22.75 6.57 1.33
CA GLU A 577 -21.95 7.55 2.07
C GLU A 577 -21.27 8.55 1.13
N GLN A 578 -20.71 8.10 0.00
CA GLN A 578 -20.08 8.97 -0.99
C GLN A 578 -21.08 9.92 -1.67
N LEU A 579 -22.31 9.47 -1.90
CA LEU A 579 -23.34 10.29 -2.56
C LEU A 579 -23.75 11.52 -1.77
N THR A 580 -23.57 11.51 -0.43
CA THR A 580 -23.90 12.66 0.42
C THR A 580 -23.08 13.91 0.11
N GLU A 581 -21.97 13.79 -0.63
CA GLU A 581 -21.15 14.92 -1.08
C GLU A 581 -21.80 15.73 -2.21
N VAL A 582 -22.74 15.14 -2.97
CA VAL A 582 -23.35 15.77 -4.17
C VAL A 582 -24.88 15.72 -4.18
N ILE A 583 -25.52 14.93 -3.30
CA ILE A 583 -26.97 14.82 -3.17
C ILE A 583 -27.37 15.04 -1.70
N PRO A 584 -28.50 15.71 -1.43
CA PRO A 584 -29.03 15.83 -0.07
C PRO A 584 -29.19 14.48 0.64
N THR A 585 -28.79 14.41 1.91
CA THR A 585 -28.81 13.19 2.74
C THR A 585 -30.16 12.46 2.70
N ILE A 586 -31.27 13.20 2.76
CA ILE A 586 -32.64 12.65 2.73
C ILE A 586 -32.92 11.90 1.41
N GLU A 587 -32.43 12.41 0.28
CA GLU A 587 -32.64 11.75 -1.02
C GLU A 587 -31.79 10.49 -1.15
N VAL A 588 -30.54 10.53 -0.66
CA VAL A 588 -29.68 9.35 -0.57
C VAL A 588 -30.34 8.27 0.31
N THR A 589 -30.91 8.68 1.44
CA THR A 589 -31.67 7.79 2.31
C THR A 589 -32.89 7.17 1.62
N LYS A 590 -33.63 7.95 0.82
CA LYS A 590 -34.75 7.43 0.03
C LYS A 590 -34.30 6.42 -1.03
N LEU A 591 -33.14 6.65 -1.68
CA LEU A 591 -32.53 5.68 -2.59
C LEU A 591 -32.20 4.36 -1.88
N ALA A 592 -31.54 4.46 -0.73
CA ALA A 592 -31.18 3.29 0.08
C ALA A 592 -32.41 2.50 0.52
N GLY A 593 -33.44 3.18 1.04
CA GLY A 593 -34.71 2.56 1.41
C GLY A 593 -35.41 1.88 0.24
N SER A 594 -35.48 2.56 -0.92
CA SER A 594 -36.06 2.02 -2.15
C SER A 594 -35.34 0.77 -2.65
N MET A 595 -34.00 0.71 -2.51
CA MET A 595 -33.24 -0.48 -2.92
C MET A 595 -33.54 -1.68 -2.03
N VAL A 596 -33.56 -1.49 -0.71
CA VAL A 596 -33.89 -2.57 0.25
C VAL A 596 -35.33 -3.06 0.06
N ASP A 597 -36.25 -2.15 -0.27
CA ASP A 597 -37.65 -2.46 -0.56
C ASP A 597 -37.89 -3.08 -1.95
N ALA A 598 -36.96 -2.92 -2.91
CA ALA A 598 -37.09 -3.51 -4.24
C ALA A 598 -36.98 -5.04 -4.22
N LEU A 599 -36.29 -5.63 -3.24
CA LEU A 599 -36.09 -7.08 -3.18
C LEU A 599 -37.43 -7.82 -2.95
N PRO A 600 -37.68 -8.92 -3.69
CA PRO A 600 -38.84 -9.79 -3.46
C PRO A 600 -38.94 -10.30 -2.02
N SER A 601 -40.15 -10.68 -1.59
CA SER A 601 -40.39 -11.20 -0.23
C SER A 601 -39.85 -12.62 -0.02
N GLN A 602 -39.73 -13.41 -1.08
CA GLN A 602 -39.17 -14.76 -1.03
C GLN A 602 -37.79 -14.73 -1.68
N LEU A 603 -36.76 -14.91 -0.86
CA LEU A 603 -35.36 -14.85 -1.28
C LEU A 603 -34.61 -16.11 -0.83
N PRO A 604 -33.63 -16.57 -1.62
CA PRO A 604 -32.60 -17.49 -1.14
C PRO A 604 -31.93 -16.98 0.14
N SER A 605 -31.54 -17.89 1.05
CA SER A 605 -30.93 -17.53 2.35
C SER A 605 -29.72 -16.60 2.20
N ILE A 606 -28.86 -16.81 1.20
CA ILE A 606 -27.69 -15.95 0.97
C ILE A 606 -28.07 -14.49 0.63
N LEU A 607 -29.19 -14.28 -0.06
CA LEU A 607 -29.71 -12.93 -0.36
C LEU A 607 -30.37 -12.29 0.85
N VAL A 608 -31.04 -13.09 1.69
CA VAL A 608 -31.55 -12.61 2.99
C VAL A 608 -30.38 -12.12 3.86
N GLN A 609 -29.30 -12.90 3.94
CA GLN A 609 -28.09 -12.51 4.68
C GLN A 609 -27.46 -11.23 4.13
N ALA A 610 -27.32 -11.11 2.80
CA ALA A 610 -26.77 -9.92 2.16
C ALA A 610 -27.66 -8.69 2.37
N LYS A 611 -28.99 -8.83 2.26
CA LYS A 611 -29.97 -7.76 2.52
C LYS A 611 -29.90 -7.28 3.97
N LEU A 612 -29.90 -8.20 4.93
CA LEU A 612 -29.80 -7.84 6.35
C LEU A 612 -28.44 -7.20 6.67
N SER A 613 -27.35 -7.67 6.05
CA SER A 613 -26.03 -7.03 6.18
C SER A 613 -26.02 -5.61 5.62
N CYS A 614 -26.67 -5.37 4.47
CA CYS A 614 -26.87 -4.04 3.92
C CYS A 614 -27.65 -3.13 4.89
N ILE A 615 -28.76 -3.62 5.45
CA ILE A 615 -29.53 -2.87 6.47
C ILE A 615 -28.66 -2.56 7.68
N LYS A 616 -27.86 -3.52 8.17
CA LYS A 616 -26.93 -3.31 9.28
C LYS A 616 -25.96 -2.16 8.97
N ASN A 617 -25.32 -2.20 7.81
CA ASN A 617 -24.37 -1.18 7.39
C ASN A 617 -25.03 0.21 7.25
N LEU A 618 -26.27 0.26 6.76
CA LEU A 618 -27.03 1.52 6.65
C LEU A 618 -27.33 2.14 8.02
N VAL A 619 -27.75 1.34 9.01
CA VAL A 619 -28.04 1.85 10.37
C VAL A 619 -26.79 2.23 11.17
N THR A 620 -25.61 1.75 10.76
CA THR A 620 -24.32 2.16 11.33
C THR A 620 -23.64 3.30 10.57
N SER A 621 -24.19 3.71 9.42
CA SER A 621 -23.62 4.73 8.54
C SER A 621 -23.88 6.16 9.04
N LYS A 622 -23.24 7.15 8.40
CA LYS A 622 -23.52 8.57 8.64
C LYS A 622 -24.97 8.97 8.37
N LEU A 623 -25.68 8.24 7.50
CA LEU A 623 -27.09 8.51 7.20
C LEU A 623 -28.00 8.34 8.42
N PHE A 624 -27.63 7.46 9.36
CA PHE A 624 -28.39 7.21 10.58
C PHE A 624 -28.10 8.23 11.68
N GLN A 625 -27.12 9.13 11.49
CA GLN A 625 -26.80 10.18 12.46
C GLN A 625 -27.72 11.39 12.30
N ASP A 626 -28.20 11.68 11.09
CA ASP A 626 -29.16 12.75 10.81
C ASP A 626 -30.59 12.35 11.22
N ASP A 627 -31.32 13.25 11.87
CA ASP A 627 -32.62 12.92 12.50
C ASP A 627 -33.71 12.53 11.50
N GLU A 628 -33.87 13.26 10.40
CA GLU A 628 -34.89 12.96 9.38
C GLU A 628 -34.53 11.70 8.58
N SER A 629 -33.27 11.59 8.16
CA SER A 629 -32.77 10.40 7.47
C SER A 629 -32.83 9.15 8.35
N ARG A 630 -32.51 9.26 9.64
CA ARG A 630 -32.61 8.15 10.60
C ARG A 630 -34.03 7.62 10.67
N ASN A 631 -35.03 8.49 10.77
CA ASN A 631 -36.42 8.05 10.85
C ASN A 631 -36.84 7.22 9.63
N ILE A 632 -36.50 7.68 8.41
CA ILE A 632 -36.80 6.96 7.18
C ILE A 632 -36.12 5.58 7.17
N LEU A 633 -34.81 5.52 7.48
CA LEU A 633 -34.08 4.25 7.54
C LEU A 633 -34.61 3.32 8.63
N LEU A 634 -35.00 3.86 9.78
CA LEU A 634 -35.53 3.09 10.90
C LEU A 634 -36.86 2.44 10.54
N VAL A 635 -37.77 3.17 9.88
CA VAL A 635 -39.04 2.62 9.38
C VAL A 635 -38.79 1.47 8.41
N THR A 636 -37.88 1.67 7.44
CA THR A 636 -37.51 0.61 6.49
C THR A 636 -36.86 -0.60 7.19
N ALA A 637 -35.90 -0.38 8.09
CA ALA A 637 -35.23 -1.45 8.83
C ALA A 637 -36.24 -2.25 9.67
N CYS A 638 -37.11 -1.56 10.42
CA CYS A 638 -38.12 -2.20 11.26
C CYS A 638 -39.12 -3.04 10.45
N LYS A 639 -39.53 -2.56 9.26
CA LYS A 639 -40.39 -3.33 8.33
C LYS A 639 -39.75 -4.67 7.97
N HIS A 640 -38.46 -4.68 7.59
CA HIS A 640 -37.76 -5.91 7.19
C HIS A 640 -37.41 -6.80 8.40
N LEU A 641 -37.01 -6.22 9.53
CA LEU A 641 -36.78 -6.96 10.78
C LEU A 641 -38.05 -7.66 11.24
N LYS A 642 -39.19 -6.97 11.24
CA LYS A 642 -40.50 -7.55 11.58
C LYS A 642 -40.82 -8.75 10.71
N PHE A 643 -40.58 -8.64 9.40
CA PHE A 643 -40.80 -9.74 8.45
C PHE A 643 -39.94 -10.97 8.77
N HIS A 644 -38.61 -10.80 8.91
CA HIS A 644 -37.71 -11.91 9.15
C HIS A 644 -37.82 -12.50 10.57
N LEU A 645 -38.09 -11.68 11.59
CA LEU A 645 -38.35 -12.16 12.95
C LEU A 645 -39.62 -13.02 13.01
N THR A 646 -40.70 -12.62 12.34
CA THR A 646 -41.95 -13.40 12.26
C THR A 646 -41.69 -14.79 11.66
N ARG A 647 -40.85 -14.84 10.62
CA ARG A 647 -40.48 -16.08 9.92
C ARG A 647 -39.38 -16.88 10.61
N ARG A 648 -38.70 -16.28 11.60
CA ARG A 648 -37.53 -16.82 12.30
C ARG A 648 -36.36 -17.11 11.37
N GLU A 649 -36.17 -16.27 10.36
CA GLU A 649 -35.06 -16.31 9.41
C GLU A 649 -33.93 -15.40 9.88
N GLU A 650 -32.67 -15.86 9.78
CA GLU A 650 -31.47 -15.06 10.10
C GLU A 650 -31.56 -14.28 11.43
N LEU A 651 -32.06 -14.95 12.49
CA LEU A 651 -32.29 -14.34 13.80
C LEU A 651 -31.06 -13.63 14.35
N LYS A 652 -29.86 -14.17 14.08
CA LYS A 652 -28.60 -13.56 14.53
C LYS A 652 -28.38 -12.17 13.91
N LEU A 653 -28.53 -12.04 12.60
CA LEU A 653 -28.40 -10.75 11.92
C LEU A 653 -29.51 -9.78 12.36
N CYS A 654 -30.74 -10.27 12.55
CA CYS A 654 -31.83 -9.45 13.08
C CYS A 654 -31.48 -8.87 14.47
N THR A 655 -30.93 -9.70 15.37
CA THR A 655 -30.50 -9.22 16.69
C THR A 655 -29.31 -8.28 16.63
N ASP A 656 -28.38 -8.49 15.68
CA ASP A 656 -27.24 -7.61 15.53
C ASP A 656 -27.68 -6.22 15.05
N ILE A 657 -28.59 -6.13 14.07
CA ILE A 657 -29.16 -4.86 13.60
C ILE A 657 -29.93 -4.16 14.72
N LEU A 658 -30.80 -4.88 15.43
CA LEU A 658 -31.52 -4.33 16.58
C LEU A 658 -30.56 -3.84 17.67
N GLY A 659 -29.47 -4.57 17.92
CA GLY A 659 -28.43 -4.17 18.85
C GLY A 659 -27.78 -2.82 18.47
N GLU A 660 -27.45 -2.62 17.19
CA GLU A 660 -26.89 -1.34 16.71
C GLU A 660 -27.89 -0.19 16.88
N ILE A 661 -29.16 -0.40 16.48
CA ILE A 661 -30.22 0.61 16.63
C ILE A 661 -30.44 0.96 18.11
N LEU A 662 -30.62 -0.04 18.96
CA LEU A 662 -30.84 0.14 20.39
C LEU A 662 -29.64 0.81 21.08
N GLY A 663 -28.41 0.39 20.72
CA GLY A 663 -27.18 0.98 21.23
C GLY A 663 -27.05 2.46 20.85
N PHE A 664 -27.39 2.81 19.62
CA PHE A 664 -27.42 4.20 19.16
C PHE A 664 -28.46 5.03 19.92
N LEU A 665 -29.72 4.58 19.95
CA LEU A 665 -30.82 5.30 20.61
C LEU A 665 -30.58 5.48 22.12
N TYR A 666 -30.04 4.46 22.79
CA TYR A 666 -29.68 4.54 24.20
C TYR A 666 -28.60 5.59 24.47
N LYS A 667 -27.54 5.62 23.66
CA LYS A 667 -26.46 6.62 23.78
C LYS A 667 -26.99 8.03 23.53
N GLN A 668 -27.82 8.22 22.51
CA GLN A 668 -28.41 9.53 22.20
C GLN A 668 -29.34 10.02 23.30
N ARG A 669 -30.22 9.15 23.80
CA ARG A 669 -31.10 9.50 24.92
C ARG A 669 -30.30 9.93 26.15
N LYS A 670 -29.31 9.13 26.54
CA LYS A 670 -28.45 9.44 27.71
C LYS A 670 -27.73 10.77 27.55
N TYR A 671 -27.18 11.04 26.37
CA TYR A 671 -26.50 12.31 26.07
C TYR A 671 -27.44 13.52 26.20
N HIS A 672 -28.68 13.39 25.73
CA HIS A 672 -29.70 14.45 25.83
C HIS A 672 -30.24 14.63 27.26
N ASP A 673 -30.44 13.54 27.99
CA ASP A 673 -30.87 13.56 29.40
C ASP A 673 -29.83 14.27 30.28
N GLU A 674 -28.53 14.01 30.06
CA GLU A 674 -27.43 14.70 30.75
C GLU A 674 -27.39 16.21 30.46
N GLN A 675 -27.90 16.63 29.31
CA GLN A 675 -28.04 18.05 28.94
C GLN A 675 -29.38 18.68 29.39
N GLY A 676 -30.28 17.91 30.01
CA GLY A 676 -31.61 18.36 30.38
C GLY A 676 -32.50 18.73 29.18
N LYS A 677 -32.23 18.15 27.99
CA LYS A 677 -32.98 18.42 26.76
C LYS A 677 -33.77 17.19 26.35
N ILE A 678 -35.03 17.39 25.96
CA ILE A 678 -35.85 16.33 25.35
C ILE A 678 -35.62 16.36 23.84
N ASN A 679 -35.15 15.26 23.26
CA ASN A 679 -35.05 15.09 21.81
C ASN A 679 -36.29 14.36 21.27
N ASN A 680 -37.24 15.12 20.72
CA ASN A 680 -38.49 14.60 20.17
C ASN A 680 -38.28 13.58 19.04
N CYS A 681 -37.19 13.71 18.26
CA CYS A 681 -36.87 12.77 17.19
C CYS A 681 -36.53 11.39 17.77
N ILE A 682 -35.72 11.35 18.83
CA ILE A 682 -35.38 10.10 19.52
C ILE A 682 -36.62 9.45 20.15
N HIS A 683 -37.53 10.24 20.75
CA HIS A 683 -38.81 9.71 21.25
C HIS A 683 -39.64 9.09 20.12
N HIS A 684 -39.72 9.76 18.96
CA HIS A 684 -40.44 9.23 17.81
C HIS A 684 -39.79 7.95 17.24
N ASP A 685 -38.47 7.87 17.26
CA ASP A 685 -37.71 6.70 16.83
C ASP A 685 -37.94 5.50 17.76
N VAL A 686 -37.93 5.72 19.08
CA VAL A 686 -38.24 4.69 20.08
C VAL A 686 -39.67 4.16 19.91
N ASP A 687 -40.63 5.05 19.67
CA ASP A 687 -42.02 4.67 19.37
C ASP A 687 -42.12 3.81 18.09
N THR A 688 -41.46 4.23 17.01
CA THR A 688 -41.42 3.50 15.74
C THR A 688 -40.85 2.10 15.93
N LEU A 689 -39.74 1.99 16.67
CA LEU A 689 -39.11 0.71 16.98
C LEU A 689 -40.02 -0.19 17.81
N CYS A 690 -40.62 0.37 18.87
CA CYS A 690 -41.49 -0.35 19.79
C CYS A 690 -42.72 -0.93 19.08
N THR A 691 -43.46 -0.07 18.37
CA THR A 691 -44.71 -0.45 17.69
C THR A 691 -44.47 -1.43 16.54
N ALA A 692 -43.29 -1.40 15.91
CA ALA A 692 -42.97 -2.31 14.81
C ALA A 692 -42.45 -3.68 15.28
N VAL A 693 -41.59 -3.73 16.30
CA VAL A 693 -40.78 -4.93 16.60
C VAL A 693 -41.18 -5.63 17.91
N LEU A 694 -41.69 -4.91 18.92
CA LEU A 694 -41.83 -5.47 20.28
C LEU A 694 -42.72 -6.72 20.33
N GLU A 695 -43.90 -6.68 19.71
CA GLU A 695 -44.82 -7.83 19.67
C GLU A 695 -44.18 -9.06 19.02
N VAL A 696 -43.57 -8.87 17.85
CA VAL A 696 -42.95 -9.96 17.10
C VAL A 696 -41.74 -10.52 17.84
N LEU A 697 -40.96 -9.66 18.51
CA LEU A 697 -39.83 -10.08 19.32
C LEU A 697 -40.27 -10.96 20.50
N ILE A 698 -41.32 -10.55 21.23
CA ILE A 698 -41.92 -11.34 22.32
C ILE A 698 -42.42 -12.68 21.79
N GLN A 699 -43.14 -12.68 20.65
CA GLN A 699 -43.66 -13.91 20.07
C GLN A 699 -42.55 -14.86 19.60
N THR A 700 -41.49 -14.32 19.00
CA THR A 700 -40.32 -15.09 18.57
C THR A 700 -39.61 -15.71 19.76
N ILE A 701 -39.34 -14.95 20.82
CA ILE A 701 -38.73 -15.43 22.07
C ILE A 701 -39.58 -16.56 22.66
N LEU A 702 -40.90 -16.35 22.80
CA LEU A 702 -41.81 -17.35 23.36
C LEU A 702 -41.80 -18.66 22.55
N THR A 703 -41.67 -18.58 21.23
CA THR A 703 -41.67 -19.75 20.34
C THR A 703 -40.38 -20.58 20.43
N ILE A 704 -39.26 -19.96 20.82
CA ILE A 704 -37.94 -20.61 20.88
C ILE A 704 -37.43 -20.83 22.31
N ILE A 705 -38.18 -20.42 23.34
CA ILE A 705 -37.70 -20.38 24.72
C ILE A 705 -37.25 -21.74 25.26
N ASP A 706 -37.89 -22.82 24.81
CA ASP A 706 -37.55 -24.20 25.20
C ASP A 706 -36.64 -24.91 24.18
N LYS A 707 -36.08 -24.16 23.22
CA LYS A 707 -35.18 -24.68 22.19
C LYS A 707 -33.76 -24.22 22.48
N ASP A 708 -32.78 -25.13 22.38
CA ASP A 708 -31.35 -24.80 22.53
C ASP A 708 -30.84 -24.01 21.31
N VAL A 709 -31.25 -22.74 21.24
CA VAL A 709 -30.94 -21.81 20.15
C VAL A 709 -29.88 -20.83 20.63
N LYS A 710 -28.70 -20.87 20.00
CA LYS A 710 -27.54 -20.01 20.33
C LYS A 710 -27.82 -18.50 20.34
N VAL A 711 -28.88 -18.06 19.66
CA VAL A 711 -29.27 -16.64 19.54
C VAL A 711 -30.21 -16.18 20.66
N PHE A 712 -30.71 -17.09 21.51
CA PHE A 712 -31.70 -16.79 22.54
C PHE A 712 -31.31 -15.62 23.45
N GLY A 713 -30.09 -15.62 24.00
CA GLY A 713 -29.60 -14.52 24.84
C GLY A 713 -29.55 -13.17 24.12
N CYS A 714 -29.25 -13.14 22.81
CA CYS A 714 -29.26 -11.91 22.01
C CYS A 714 -30.68 -11.37 21.80
N LEU A 715 -31.66 -12.24 21.59
CA LEU A 715 -33.07 -11.84 21.47
C LEU A 715 -33.61 -11.28 22.78
N VAL A 716 -33.28 -11.91 23.91
CA VAL A 716 -33.62 -11.39 25.23
C VAL A 716 -32.94 -10.05 25.48
N ALA A 717 -31.66 -9.89 25.14
CA ALA A 717 -30.98 -8.60 25.25
C ALA A 717 -31.66 -7.51 24.41
N CYS A 718 -32.11 -7.82 23.20
CA CYS A 718 -32.89 -6.87 22.38
C CYS A 718 -34.24 -6.54 23.03
N LEU A 719 -34.94 -7.51 23.61
CA LEU A 719 -36.22 -7.28 24.30
C LEU A 719 -36.03 -6.35 25.51
N ILE A 720 -35.04 -6.65 26.33
CA ILE A 720 -34.70 -5.84 27.51
C ILE A 720 -34.25 -4.44 27.09
N GLY A 721 -33.42 -4.34 26.05
CA GLY A 721 -32.98 -3.05 25.50
C GLY A 721 -34.15 -2.19 24.98
N THR A 722 -35.09 -2.79 24.25
CA THR A 722 -36.31 -2.08 23.81
C THR A 722 -37.12 -1.60 24.99
N LEU A 723 -37.45 -2.49 25.96
CA LEU A 723 -38.23 -2.13 27.15
C LEU A 723 -37.55 -1.05 28.01
N GLN A 724 -36.21 -1.08 28.08
CA GLN A 724 -35.43 -0.07 28.81
C GLN A 724 -35.55 1.33 28.20
N LEU A 725 -35.79 1.43 26.89
CA LEU A 725 -35.99 2.72 26.21
C LEU A 725 -37.42 3.26 26.32
N LEU A 726 -38.40 2.43 26.69
CA LEU A 726 -39.79 2.89 26.77
C LEU A 726 -40.02 3.77 28.01
N ASP A 727 -40.97 4.68 27.88
CA ASP A 727 -41.56 5.46 28.97
C ASP A 727 -43.09 5.41 28.86
N GLU A 728 -43.77 6.09 29.77
CA GLU A 728 -45.23 6.11 29.85
C GLU A 728 -45.91 6.52 28.53
N PHE A 729 -45.30 7.43 27.75
CA PHE A 729 -45.83 7.84 26.44
C PHE A 729 -45.79 6.69 25.43
N HIS A 730 -44.65 6.01 25.33
CA HIS A 730 -44.48 4.90 24.39
C HIS A 730 -45.41 3.73 24.73
N TYR A 731 -45.59 3.41 26.01
CA TYR A 731 -46.54 2.36 26.43
C TYR A 731 -47.98 2.73 26.09
N LYS A 732 -48.42 3.96 26.38
CA LYS A 732 -49.75 4.45 26.01
C LYS A 732 -50.01 4.31 24.51
N ARG A 733 -49.05 4.74 23.69
CA ARG A 733 -49.16 4.64 22.23
C ARG A 733 -49.18 3.19 21.74
N LEU A 734 -48.38 2.30 22.34
CA LEU A 734 -48.42 0.87 22.04
C LEU A 734 -49.81 0.27 22.31
N TRP A 735 -50.45 0.63 23.43
CA TRP A 735 -51.80 0.17 23.76
C TRP A 735 -52.83 0.63 22.72
N GLU A 736 -52.77 1.89 22.31
CA GLU A 736 -53.65 2.44 21.27
C GLU A 736 -53.46 1.73 19.94
N VAL A 737 -52.20 1.48 19.53
CA VAL A 737 -51.88 0.78 18.27
C VAL A 737 -52.39 -0.66 18.30
N LEU A 738 -52.19 -1.39 19.41
CA LEU A 738 -52.64 -2.78 19.55
C LEU A 738 -54.17 -2.89 19.54
N MET A 739 -54.88 -1.96 20.17
CA MET A 739 -56.35 -1.97 20.18
C MET A 739 -56.96 -1.47 18.86
N GLY A 740 -56.20 -0.72 18.06
CA GLY A 740 -56.64 -0.18 16.78
C GLY A 740 -57.78 0.84 16.90
N PRO A 741 -58.30 1.32 15.76
CA PRO A 741 -59.34 2.36 15.73
C PRO A 741 -60.66 1.92 16.35
N HIS A 742 -60.95 0.61 16.38
CA HIS A 742 -62.16 0.04 16.97
C HIS A 742 -62.05 -0.24 18.48
N GLN A 743 -60.90 0.05 19.09
CA GLN A 743 -60.62 -0.24 20.50
C GLN A 743 -60.84 -1.72 20.88
N ASP A 744 -60.46 -2.64 20.00
CA ASP A 744 -60.56 -4.08 20.27
C ASP A 744 -59.57 -4.48 21.38
N ARG A 745 -60.07 -5.10 22.44
CA ARG A 745 -59.26 -5.49 23.59
C ARG A 745 -58.50 -6.79 23.35
N LYS A 746 -58.92 -7.61 22.38
CA LYS A 746 -58.37 -8.96 22.17
C LYS A 746 -56.88 -8.95 21.78
N PRO A 747 -56.40 -8.13 20.82
CA PRO A 747 -54.98 -8.09 20.48
C PRO A 747 -54.10 -7.64 21.67
N LEU A 748 -54.57 -6.65 22.43
CA LEU A 748 -53.88 -6.19 23.65
C LEU A 748 -53.82 -7.29 24.72
N LYS A 749 -54.92 -8.03 24.94
CA LYS A 749 -54.96 -9.17 25.85
C LYS A 749 -53.95 -10.25 25.45
N ASP A 750 -53.92 -10.62 24.16
CA ASP A 750 -53.02 -11.64 23.63
C ASP A 750 -51.54 -11.22 23.75
N PHE A 751 -51.25 -9.95 23.46
CA PHE A 751 -49.91 -9.37 23.66
C PHE A 751 -49.47 -9.49 25.13
N LEU A 752 -50.29 -9.01 26.07
CA LEU A 752 -49.98 -9.03 27.50
C LEU A 752 -49.77 -10.46 28.01
N LEU A 753 -50.62 -11.41 27.59
CA LEU A 753 -50.47 -12.82 27.95
C LEU A 753 -49.11 -13.38 27.48
N ARG A 754 -48.73 -13.13 26.22
CA ARG A 754 -47.42 -13.57 25.70
C ARG A 754 -46.27 -12.92 26.44
N ALA A 755 -46.37 -11.63 26.74
CA ALA A 755 -45.34 -10.90 27.49
C ALA A 755 -45.15 -11.47 28.90
N PHE A 756 -46.23 -11.75 29.63
CA PHE A 756 -46.16 -12.38 30.95
C PHE A 756 -45.58 -13.79 30.91
N LEU A 757 -45.90 -14.59 29.89
CA LEU A 757 -45.31 -15.91 29.72
C LEU A 757 -43.79 -15.83 29.50
N VAL A 758 -43.34 -14.90 28.65
CA VAL A 758 -41.91 -14.64 28.45
C VAL A 758 -41.26 -14.22 29.78
N PHE A 759 -41.80 -13.21 30.47
CA PHE A 759 -41.22 -12.75 31.75
C PHE A 759 -41.17 -13.84 32.81
N ARG A 760 -42.22 -14.67 32.94
CA ARG A 760 -42.23 -15.81 33.86
C ARG A 760 -41.08 -16.78 33.59
N ASN A 761 -40.80 -17.06 32.32
CA ASN A 761 -39.72 -17.95 31.93
C ASN A 761 -38.35 -17.29 32.13
N LEU A 762 -38.18 -16.00 31.77
CA LEU A 762 -36.92 -15.28 31.95
C LEU A 762 -36.48 -15.16 33.42
N VAL A 763 -37.42 -15.06 34.36
CA VAL A 763 -37.11 -15.04 35.80
C VAL A 763 -36.66 -16.41 36.32
N ARG A 764 -37.07 -17.50 35.65
CA ARG A 764 -36.76 -18.88 36.06
C ARG A 764 -35.50 -19.44 35.38
N MET A 765 -35.12 -18.90 34.23
CA MET A 765 -34.05 -19.42 33.39
C MET A 765 -32.76 -18.61 33.52
N GLU A 766 -31.62 -19.29 33.46
CA GLU A 766 -30.31 -18.61 33.35
C GLU A 766 -30.01 -18.25 31.88
N VAL A 767 -30.53 -17.10 31.44
CA VAL A 767 -30.36 -16.60 30.06
C VAL A 767 -28.93 -16.12 29.79
N PHE A 768 -28.32 -15.46 30.78
CA PHE A 768 -26.99 -14.88 30.70
C PHE A 768 -26.00 -15.63 31.60
N PRO A 769 -24.69 -15.61 31.30
CA PRO A 769 -23.66 -16.23 32.13
C PRO A 769 -23.77 -15.86 33.62
N PRO A 770 -23.44 -16.78 34.54
CA PRO A 770 -23.64 -16.58 35.98
C PRO A 770 -22.83 -15.40 36.56
N ASP A 771 -21.67 -15.11 35.96
CA ASP A 771 -20.78 -13.99 36.31
C ASP A 771 -21.32 -12.61 35.85
N TRP A 772 -22.34 -12.56 34.99
CA TRP A 772 -22.93 -11.32 34.49
C TRP A 772 -23.99 -10.73 35.45
N LEU A 773 -23.64 -10.61 36.74
CA LEU A 773 -24.56 -10.18 37.81
C LEU A 773 -25.21 -8.81 37.53
N VAL A 774 -24.45 -7.86 36.98
CA VAL A 774 -24.95 -6.51 36.65
C VAL A 774 -26.04 -6.57 35.58
N ILE A 775 -25.84 -7.38 34.54
CA ILE A 775 -26.82 -7.56 33.45
C ILE A 775 -28.08 -8.26 33.97
N LYS A 776 -27.93 -9.27 34.84
CA LYS A 776 -29.07 -9.94 35.49
C LYS A 776 -29.90 -8.97 36.35
N MET A 777 -29.23 -8.15 37.17
CA MET A 777 -29.90 -7.14 38.00
C MET A 777 -30.62 -6.09 37.14
N LEU A 778 -29.96 -5.60 36.09
CA LEU A 778 -30.57 -4.66 35.14
C LEU A 778 -31.80 -5.27 34.46
N THR A 779 -31.70 -6.51 34.01
CA THR A 779 -32.80 -7.26 33.38
C THR A 779 -34.02 -7.33 34.30
N ASN A 780 -33.82 -7.70 35.57
CA ASN A 780 -34.90 -7.77 36.56
C ASN A 780 -35.52 -6.39 36.84
N ASN A 781 -34.71 -5.34 36.91
CA ASN A 781 -35.20 -3.96 37.10
C ASN A 781 -36.04 -3.48 35.90
N VAL A 782 -35.60 -3.76 34.68
CA VAL A 782 -36.35 -3.38 33.46
C VAL A 782 -37.65 -4.17 33.37
N ILE A 783 -37.66 -5.47 33.67
CA ILE A 783 -38.88 -6.29 33.71
C ILE A 783 -39.85 -5.73 34.77
N LEU A 784 -39.36 -5.38 35.96
CA LEU A 784 -40.19 -4.81 37.03
C LEU A 784 -40.87 -3.50 36.58
N LYS A 785 -40.11 -2.59 35.95
CA LYS A 785 -40.67 -1.34 35.40
C LYS A 785 -41.70 -1.59 34.31
N ALA A 786 -41.43 -2.50 33.39
CA ALA A 786 -42.38 -2.88 32.34
C ALA A 786 -43.67 -3.47 32.93
N LEU A 787 -43.56 -4.30 33.98
CA LEU A 787 -44.72 -4.85 34.69
C LEU A 787 -45.60 -3.77 35.35
N GLN A 788 -45.00 -2.70 35.88
CA GLN A 788 -45.74 -1.56 36.42
C GLN A 788 -46.59 -0.87 35.34
N GLU A 789 -46.03 -0.70 34.14
CA GLU A 789 -46.75 -0.14 32.99
C GLU A 789 -47.82 -1.10 32.45
N PHE A 790 -47.55 -2.41 32.44
CA PHE A 790 -48.51 -3.44 32.02
C PHE A 790 -49.70 -3.59 32.98
N ALA A 791 -49.54 -3.21 34.26
CA ALA A 791 -50.63 -3.22 35.24
C ALA A 791 -51.72 -2.18 34.93
N GLN A 792 -51.36 -1.07 34.28
CA GLN A 792 -52.33 -0.01 33.93
C GLN A 792 -53.46 -0.52 33.00
N PRO A 793 -53.18 -1.14 31.82
CA PRO A 793 -54.26 -1.63 30.98
C PRO A 793 -55.06 -2.75 31.65
N LEU A 794 -54.43 -3.59 32.49
CA LEU A 794 -55.15 -4.59 33.29
C LEU A 794 -56.19 -3.93 34.21
N ALA A 795 -55.81 -2.90 34.95
CA ALA A 795 -56.71 -2.18 35.85
C ALA A 795 -57.80 -1.41 35.09
N PHE A 796 -57.44 -0.63 34.07
CA PHE A 796 -58.36 0.30 33.43
C PHE A 796 -59.18 -0.30 32.30
N LYS A 797 -58.74 -1.41 31.68
CA LYS A 797 -59.40 -2.00 30.51
C LYS A 797 -59.97 -3.40 30.77
N PHE A 798 -59.50 -4.12 31.78
CA PHE A 798 -59.89 -5.50 32.03
C PHE A 798 -60.45 -5.78 33.44
N LEU A 799 -60.20 -4.90 34.42
CA LEU A 799 -60.72 -5.03 35.79
C LEU A 799 -62.13 -4.42 35.95
N ASP A 800 -62.48 -3.43 35.14
CA ASP A 800 -63.70 -2.63 35.34
C ASP A 800 -64.98 -3.46 35.08
N CYS A 801 -65.77 -3.67 36.14
CA CYS A 801 -66.89 -4.62 36.21
C CYS A 801 -68.04 -4.36 35.22
N ARG A 802 -68.02 -3.24 34.48
CA ARG A 802 -69.07 -2.88 33.50
C ARG A 802 -68.86 -3.49 32.12
N ALA A 803 -67.67 -4.02 31.81
CA ALA A 803 -67.33 -4.48 30.47
C ALA A 803 -66.66 -5.86 30.46
N GLY A 804 -67.36 -6.88 31.00
CA GLY A 804 -67.08 -8.30 30.77
C GLY A 804 -65.78 -8.84 31.40
N TYR A 805 -65.86 -10.03 31.98
CA TYR A 805 -64.72 -10.76 32.52
C TYR A 805 -63.60 -10.96 31.47
N PHE A 806 -62.38 -11.17 31.97
CA PHE A 806 -61.18 -11.52 31.20
C PHE A 806 -61.40 -12.65 30.18
N ASP A 807 -62.40 -13.52 30.36
CA ASP A 807 -62.59 -14.80 29.67
C ASP A 807 -63.88 -14.97 28.83
N LYS A 808 -64.61 -13.91 28.44
CA LYS A 808 -65.66 -14.08 27.43
C LYS A 808 -65.10 -13.88 26.01
N GLU A 809 -65.05 -15.01 25.29
CA GLU A 809 -64.59 -15.35 23.92
C GLU A 809 -64.37 -14.24 22.88
#